data_AF-A0AB36XG84-F1
#
_entry.id   AF-A0AB36XG84-F1
#
_cell.length_a   1.000
_cell.length_b   1.000
_cell.length_c   1.000
_cell.angle_alpha   90.00
_cell.angle_beta   90.00
_cell.angle_gamma   90.00
#
_symmetry.space_group_name_H-M   'P 1'
#
loop_
_entity.id
_entity.type
_entity.pdbx_description
1 polymer ?
#
loop_
_entity_poly.entity_id
_entity_poly.type
_entity_poly.pdbx_seq_one_letter_code
_entity_poly.pdbx_strand_id
1 'polypeptide(L)'
;MAQHLLCLFCFGSHLVMQIPTLYLKGTFNGWGLDTPLIKEPDGSYSASICLSTDLYRFKISDLDGTKQWTLSGHESNATACALEQTIPLINTQGIGNDLLLSPTEAGQYSLKIQFTTSTPTLTVTKGQYSTSSTPQRNLVDTRLTEVEGELPTWQHPDFAMPHDQLFQKLAITDTCSFPFAFGDNVDGYYHGTTYNYVNSGKYRHHQGWILGTFASYINGKINNKLEAKHASLMPYGIEHHFDNGQESLSLIPGARLVSLSVSSKTPSVLSLIPELNIPTTHSKVHISDSKIVLELSPQVCPDGSPRFVAIASNHAVHAREISLDAHPEIRDLVQLSKSNTKLMLTTSDKQTELIVYLGFAETLKAASSLVNQAVKNNEHVLHQQRIYEFLTNNYLWTNDLEYNRAVMWSRLASRTFVSHEFGTGIWAGLPWFKDCWGRDTFIALSGTSLVNGLFIEAKEIIENFASMQMLDEDSPNYGRIPNRVTSKTNIIYNTTDGTPWMIREALEYINYSSDVAFAKAIYPTLKRFITGVEKHYLNEDGLMAHRHPDTWMDAKIDGMTPWSPRGPKANDIQALWFESLNCAIQLANLVGDSDSEKSWTIQAGKVKESFATKFWDDKNHRLADHLSQDDMPDYSVRTNQLMTISIPQNSPLNQNEREQYIVKNAVETLLFPWGICSLQQEHVDFHPYHDNQAMYHKDAAYHNGTIWGWNAGFTITALNKFKQQDLSYQLSKNLAKQILTQGCRGTMSENLDAFQEGNRDLVESGTFAQAWSVSEYARNAQQDYLGYCPRLLDNQIHLTPNFPSCWSELVASLPFGQGNQLRLSFESKNGISHYKIQSNLEDTVSPEITLVLTLDINHESVAVISTPLTQSLEIMIDSHQNQVTVNDKQAQLEIQPKPNNAILRDLQFAKPDFARQHNSLMSKDYLLNKRNKQKLSAAKD
;
A
#
# COMPACT_ATOMS: atom_id res chain seq x y z
N MET A 1 52.20 -1.67 -2.48
CA MET A 1 53.28 -2.67 -2.47
C MET A 1 52.65 -4.04 -2.28
N ALA A 2 53.10 -4.98 -3.09
CA ALA A 2 52.62 -6.35 -3.16
C ALA A 2 53.09 -7.20 -1.97
N GLN A 3 52.42 -8.34 -1.80
CA GLN A 3 52.81 -9.53 -1.03
C GLN A 3 52.89 -9.38 0.49
N HIS A 4 51.92 -9.95 1.21
CA HIS A 4 52.18 -10.96 2.25
C HIS A 4 50.96 -11.86 2.41
N LEU A 5 51.14 -13.10 1.97
CA LEU A 5 50.25 -14.24 2.11
C LEU A 5 50.63 -15.03 3.38
N LEU A 6 49.70 -15.86 3.85
CA LEU A 6 49.87 -17.05 4.70
C LEU A 6 50.18 -16.82 6.19
N CYS A 7 49.17 -17.01 7.03
CA CYS A 7 49.00 -18.27 7.78
C CYS A 7 47.83 -18.12 8.77
N LEU A 8 46.78 -18.93 8.60
CA LEU A 8 46.20 -19.72 9.69
C LEU A 8 45.05 -20.60 9.15
N PHE A 9 45.09 -21.86 9.59
CA PHE A 9 44.13 -22.96 9.45
C PHE A 9 44.25 -23.90 8.24
N CYS A 10 45.21 -24.83 8.36
CA CYS A 10 45.04 -26.21 7.91
C CYS A 10 44.63 -27.07 9.12
N PHE A 11 43.32 -27.35 9.24
CA PHE A 11 42.81 -28.61 9.78
C PHE A 11 41.64 -29.02 8.88
N GLY A 12 41.66 -30.27 8.44
CA GLY A 12 40.78 -30.80 7.41
C GLY A 12 39.30 -30.69 7.76
N SER A 13 38.58 -29.97 6.92
CA SER A 13 37.28 -30.33 6.37
C SER A 13 37.06 -29.36 5.20
N HIS A 14 36.49 -29.83 4.10
CA HIS A 14 36.03 -28.93 3.04
C HIS A 14 35.20 -27.83 3.70
N LEU A 15 35.65 -26.57 3.63
CA LEU A 15 34.76 -25.44 3.84
C LEU A 15 33.80 -25.49 2.64
N VAL A 16 32.76 -26.33 2.77
CA VAL A 16 31.64 -26.36 1.85
C VAL A 16 31.03 -24.97 1.99
N MET A 17 31.26 -24.12 0.98
CA MET A 17 30.60 -22.83 0.91
C MET A 17 29.10 -23.10 1.03
N GLN A 18 28.50 -22.70 2.16
CA GLN A 18 27.10 -22.95 2.42
C GLN A 18 26.29 -22.01 1.53
N ILE A 19 25.82 -22.55 0.41
CA ILE A 19 24.91 -21.85 -0.50
C ILE A 19 23.60 -21.62 0.29
N PRO A 20 23.13 -20.38 0.46
CA PRO A 20 21.86 -20.09 1.11
C PRO A 20 20.72 -20.63 0.25
N THR A 21 19.50 -20.65 0.79
CA THR A 21 18.33 -20.90 -0.05
C THR A 21 18.25 -19.83 -1.13
N LEU A 22 18.36 -20.27 -2.39
CA LEU A 22 18.17 -19.42 -3.56
C LEU A 22 16.73 -19.53 -4.02
N TYR A 23 16.21 -18.45 -4.58
CA TYR A 23 14.85 -18.33 -5.08
C TYR A 23 14.90 -17.86 -6.52
N LEU A 24 13.97 -18.38 -7.31
CA LEU A 24 13.69 -17.88 -8.62
C LEU A 24 12.67 -16.74 -8.51
N LYS A 25 13.09 -15.49 -8.74
CA LYS A 25 12.26 -14.30 -8.59
C LYS A 25 12.01 -13.68 -9.95
N GLY A 26 10.75 -13.50 -10.36
CA GLY A 26 10.46 -12.93 -11.66
C GLY A 26 9.00 -12.59 -11.92
N THR A 27 8.75 -12.17 -13.15
CA THR A 27 7.41 -11.84 -13.66
C THR A 27 6.39 -12.99 -13.62
N PHE A 28 6.79 -14.25 -13.43
CA PHE A 28 5.86 -15.38 -13.25
C PHE A 28 5.29 -15.45 -11.82
N ASN A 29 6.06 -15.09 -10.80
CA ASN A 29 5.67 -15.15 -9.38
C ASN A 29 5.64 -13.76 -8.71
N GLY A 30 5.54 -12.69 -9.51
CA GLY A 30 5.53 -11.33 -8.99
C GLY A 30 6.80 -10.95 -8.23
N TRP A 31 7.93 -11.63 -8.51
CA TRP A 31 9.22 -11.44 -7.84
C TRP A 31 9.27 -11.87 -6.37
N GLY A 32 8.39 -12.80 -5.97
CA GLY A 32 8.22 -13.27 -4.61
C GLY A 32 9.22 -14.33 -4.09
N LEU A 33 8.97 -14.68 -2.82
CA LEU A 33 9.62 -15.67 -1.94
C LEU A 33 9.46 -17.15 -2.32
N ASP A 34 8.65 -17.40 -3.31
CA ASP A 34 7.78 -18.55 -3.35
C ASP A 34 8.29 -19.63 -4.29
N THR A 35 9.35 -19.39 -5.06
CA THR A 35 9.98 -20.43 -5.90
C THR A 35 11.42 -20.74 -5.41
N PRO A 36 11.60 -21.43 -4.26
CA PRO A 36 12.94 -21.82 -3.80
C PRO A 36 13.57 -22.88 -4.71
N LEU A 37 14.89 -22.80 -4.90
CA LEU A 37 15.67 -23.83 -5.54
C LEU A 37 16.01 -24.94 -4.55
N ILE A 38 15.82 -26.17 -4.99
CA ILE A 38 16.07 -27.38 -4.21
C ILE A 38 17.43 -27.94 -4.60
N LYS A 39 18.23 -28.33 -3.61
CA LYS A 39 19.52 -28.97 -3.84
C LYS A 39 19.33 -30.41 -4.34
N GLU A 40 19.93 -30.72 -5.47
CA GLU A 40 19.88 -32.02 -6.13
C GLU A 40 21.02 -32.96 -5.63
N PRO A 41 20.86 -34.28 -5.79
CA PRO A 41 21.89 -35.27 -5.41
C PRO A 41 23.23 -35.08 -6.12
N ASP A 42 23.23 -34.52 -7.34
CA ASP A 42 24.43 -34.21 -8.13
C ASP A 42 25.11 -32.89 -7.73
N GLY A 43 24.63 -32.23 -6.67
CA GLY A 43 25.15 -30.98 -6.14
C GLY A 43 24.69 -29.72 -6.88
N SER A 44 23.86 -29.86 -7.91
CA SER A 44 23.17 -28.73 -8.55
C SER A 44 21.97 -28.26 -7.71
N TYR A 45 21.38 -27.14 -8.11
CA TYR A 45 20.17 -26.59 -7.52
C TYR A 45 19.13 -26.44 -8.62
N SER A 46 17.90 -26.88 -8.41
CA SER A 46 16.86 -26.80 -9.42
C SER A 46 15.56 -26.21 -8.88
N ALA A 47 14.84 -25.51 -9.73
CA ALA A 47 13.44 -25.18 -9.52
C ALA A 47 12.64 -25.61 -10.74
N SER A 48 11.43 -26.10 -10.52
CA SER A 48 10.50 -26.41 -11.60
C SER A 48 9.36 -25.42 -11.57
N ILE A 49 9.07 -24.78 -12.70
CA ILE A 49 7.99 -23.81 -12.84
C ILE A 49 7.16 -24.12 -14.05
N CYS A 50 5.89 -23.72 -14.03
CA CYS A 50 5.02 -23.82 -15.18
C CYS A 50 4.90 -22.48 -15.86
N LEU A 51 5.24 -22.46 -17.14
CA LEU A 51 5.28 -21.25 -17.95
C LEU A 51 4.33 -21.38 -19.13
N SER A 52 3.70 -20.25 -19.48
CA SER A 52 3.06 -20.05 -20.79
C SER A 52 4.12 -19.67 -21.83
N THR A 53 3.66 -19.24 -23.01
CA THR A 53 4.53 -18.75 -24.09
C THR A 53 4.91 -17.26 -23.96
N ASP A 54 4.76 -16.67 -22.78
CA ASP A 54 5.07 -15.24 -22.55
C ASP A 54 6.58 -14.98 -22.50
N LEU A 55 6.96 -13.71 -22.58
CA LEU A 55 8.28 -13.27 -22.14
C LEU A 55 8.30 -13.14 -20.61
N TYR A 56 9.20 -13.88 -19.98
CA TYR A 56 9.46 -13.85 -18.56
C TYR A 56 10.79 -13.17 -18.26
N ARG A 57 10.76 -12.20 -17.36
CA ARG A 57 11.94 -11.59 -16.73
C ARG A 57 12.13 -12.18 -15.35
N PHE A 58 13.36 -12.57 -15.01
CA PHE A 58 13.64 -13.15 -13.70
C PHE A 58 15.11 -13.06 -13.30
N LYS A 59 15.39 -13.39 -12.05
CA LYS A 59 16.72 -13.59 -11.48
C LYS A 59 16.69 -14.79 -10.55
N ILE A 60 17.88 -15.29 -10.23
CA ILE A 60 18.04 -16.19 -9.09
C ILE A 60 18.66 -15.37 -7.97
N SER A 61 18.11 -15.44 -6.77
CA SER A 61 18.51 -14.58 -5.66
C SER A 61 18.23 -15.27 -4.34
N ASP A 62 19.05 -15.02 -3.32
CA ASP A 62 18.70 -15.37 -1.94
C ASP A 62 17.54 -14.50 -1.41
N LEU A 63 17.18 -14.69 -0.13
CA LEU A 63 16.08 -13.97 0.53
C LEU A 63 16.19 -12.46 0.31
N ASP A 64 17.38 -11.91 0.55
CA ASP A 64 17.62 -10.47 0.65
C ASP A 64 18.13 -9.82 -0.64
N GLY A 65 18.34 -10.59 -1.71
CA GLY A 65 18.90 -10.01 -2.94
C GLY A 65 20.36 -9.64 -2.82
N THR A 66 21.13 -10.38 -2.01
CA THR A 66 22.54 -10.08 -1.79
C THR A 66 23.33 -10.25 -3.08
N LYS A 67 24.31 -9.38 -3.30
CA LYS A 67 25.16 -9.43 -4.50
C LYS A 67 25.87 -10.78 -4.66
N GLN A 68 26.23 -11.42 -3.54
CA GLN A 68 26.92 -12.73 -3.56
C GLN A 68 26.02 -13.84 -4.11
N TRP A 69 24.71 -13.75 -3.92
CA TRP A 69 23.76 -14.82 -4.22
C TRP A 69 22.66 -14.42 -5.18
N THR A 70 22.76 -13.22 -5.76
CA THR A 70 21.95 -12.77 -6.87
C THR A 70 22.69 -13.03 -8.18
N LEU A 71 22.15 -13.93 -8.97
CA LEU A 71 22.74 -14.49 -10.17
C LEU A 71 21.95 -14.05 -11.41
N SER A 72 22.66 -13.50 -12.39
CA SER A 72 22.15 -13.23 -13.74
C SER A 72 23.26 -13.40 -14.79
N GLY A 73 22.95 -13.22 -16.07
CA GLY A 73 23.92 -13.39 -17.16
C GLY A 73 24.82 -12.19 -17.44
N HIS A 74 24.53 -11.01 -16.87
CA HIS A 74 25.32 -9.79 -17.07
C HIS A 74 25.20 -8.84 -15.88
N GLU A 75 26.16 -7.92 -15.75
CA GLU A 75 26.21 -6.95 -14.64
C GLU A 75 25.10 -5.87 -14.71
N SER A 76 24.51 -5.65 -15.89
CA SER A 76 23.70 -4.44 -16.18
C SER A 76 22.71 -4.61 -17.33
N ASN A 77 22.95 -5.54 -18.27
CA ASN A 77 22.05 -5.79 -19.40
C ASN A 77 21.24 -7.07 -19.22
N ALA A 78 20.03 -7.09 -19.76
CA ALA A 78 19.22 -8.29 -19.77
C ALA A 78 19.90 -9.40 -20.60
N THR A 79 19.79 -10.65 -20.15
CA THR A 79 20.41 -11.80 -20.83
C THR A 79 19.34 -12.76 -21.32
N ALA A 80 19.28 -13.00 -22.63
CA ALA A 80 18.37 -13.97 -23.20
C ALA A 80 18.75 -15.41 -22.81
N CYS A 81 17.75 -16.18 -22.38
CA CYS A 81 17.85 -17.58 -22.04
C CYS A 81 17.17 -18.44 -23.11
N ALA A 82 17.96 -19.23 -23.83
CA ALA A 82 17.44 -20.25 -24.73
C ALA A 82 17.34 -21.60 -24.00
N LEU A 83 16.34 -22.41 -24.39
CA LEU A 83 16.19 -23.76 -23.86
C LEU A 83 17.40 -24.62 -24.20
N GLU A 84 17.77 -25.49 -23.26
CA GLU A 84 18.88 -26.45 -23.34
C GLU A 84 20.27 -25.82 -23.54
N GLN A 85 20.36 -24.49 -23.51
CA GLN A 85 21.62 -23.77 -23.53
C GLN A 85 22.10 -23.49 -22.11
N THR A 86 23.40 -23.68 -21.91
CA THR A 86 24.08 -23.34 -20.67
C THR A 86 24.46 -21.86 -20.69
N ILE A 87 23.92 -21.11 -19.73
CA ILE A 87 24.12 -19.67 -19.60
C ILE A 87 25.06 -19.44 -18.43
N PRO A 88 26.23 -18.81 -18.64
CA PRO A 88 27.09 -18.43 -17.54
C PRO A 88 26.37 -17.38 -16.69
N LEU A 89 26.35 -17.62 -15.40
CA LEU A 89 25.82 -16.69 -14.42
C LEU A 89 26.98 -16.00 -13.70
N ILE A 90 26.76 -14.73 -13.38
CA ILE A 90 27.64 -13.94 -12.55
C ILE A 90 26.87 -13.44 -11.33
N ASN A 91 27.62 -13.25 -10.25
CA ASN A 91 27.14 -12.55 -9.07
C ASN A 91 26.92 -11.08 -9.44
N THR A 92 25.71 -10.59 -9.23
CA THR A 92 25.31 -9.24 -9.62
C THR A 92 24.24 -8.71 -8.67
N GLN A 93 23.93 -7.43 -8.76
CA GLN A 93 22.86 -6.76 -8.03
C GLN A 93 22.39 -5.58 -8.90
N GLY A 94 21.12 -5.18 -8.84
CA GLY A 94 20.58 -4.06 -9.63
C GLY A 94 19.27 -4.40 -10.35
N ILE A 95 18.83 -3.53 -11.26
CA ILE A 95 17.60 -3.68 -12.07
C ILE A 95 18.02 -3.66 -13.55
N GLY A 96 17.26 -4.31 -14.45
CA GLY A 96 17.50 -4.24 -15.91
C GLY A 96 18.44 -5.31 -16.46
N ASN A 97 19.19 -5.99 -15.59
CA ASN A 97 19.98 -7.18 -15.94
C ASN A 97 19.26 -8.49 -15.70
N ASP A 98 17.98 -8.56 -16.04
CA ASP A 98 17.17 -9.76 -15.83
C ASP A 98 17.54 -10.85 -16.84
N LEU A 99 17.40 -12.11 -16.42
CA LEU A 99 17.33 -13.24 -17.32
C LEU A 99 15.98 -13.20 -18.06
N LEU A 100 16.00 -13.38 -19.37
CA LEU A 100 14.83 -13.31 -20.24
C LEU A 100 14.54 -14.69 -20.83
N LEU A 101 13.39 -15.29 -20.50
CA LEU A 101 12.96 -16.56 -21.08
C LEU A 101 11.65 -16.37 -21.85
N SER A 102 11.59 -16.85 -23.08
CA SER A 102 10.39 -16.84 -23.92
C SER A 102 10.08 -18.25 -24.40
N PRO A 103 9.29 -19.03 -23.62
CA PRO A 103 8.96 -20.39 -23.99
C PRO A 103 8.14 -20.42 -25.29
N THR A 104 8.40 -21.39 -26.17
CA THR A 104 7.64 -21.57 -27.40
C THR A 104 6.36 -22.39 -27.21
N GLU A 105 6.25 -23.11 -26.09
CA GLU A 105 5.08 -23.91 -25.71
C GLU A 105 4.80 -23.76 -24.22
N ALA A 106 3.53 -23.82 -23.81
CA ALA A 106 3.21 -23.88 -22.40
C ALA A 106 3.59 -25.23 -21.80
N GLY A 107 4.08 -25.25 -20.57
CA GLY A 107 4.46 -26.48 -19.89
C GLY A 107 5.33 -26.26 -18.67
N GLN A 108 5.80 -27.35 -18.08
CA GLN A 108 6.77 -27.30 -17.00
C GLN A 108 8.17 -27.09 -17.59
N TYR A 109 8.94 -26.23 -16.93
CA TYR A 109 10.33 -25.94 -17.22
C TYR A 109 11.13 -26.15 -15.95
N SER A 110 12.29 -26.81 -16.09
CA SER A 110 13.25 -26.96 -15.02
C SER A 110 14.39 -25.96 -15.24
N LEU A 111 14.64 -25.14 -14.24
CA LEU A 111 15.78 -24.23 -14.20
C LEU A 111 16.80 -24.85 -13.28
N LYS A 112 17.91 -25.31 -13.85
CA LYS A 112 18.97 -26.01 -13.13
C LYS A 112 20.22 -25.13 -13.08
N ILE A 113 20.73 -24.91 -11.88
CA ILE A 113 21.95 -24.17 -11.61
C ILE A 113 23.04 -25.12 -11.16
N GLN A 114 24.19 -25.05 -11.82
CA GLN A 114 25.35 -25.85 -11.46
C GLN A 114 26.49 -24.99 -10.96
N PHE A 115 26.96 -25.27 -9.74
CA PHE A 115 28.08 -24.59 -9.07
C PHE A 115 29.42 -25.33 -9.20
N THR A 116 29.48 -26.38 -10.02
CA THR A 116 30.65 -27.28 -10.09
C THR A 116 31.82 -26.72 -10.91
N THR A 117 31.66 -25.56 -11.56
CA THR A 117 32.74 -24.86 -12.29
C THR A 117 33.07 -23.53 -11.62
N SER A 118 34.15 -22.86 -12.06
CA SER A 118 34.53 -21.53 -11.55
C SER A 118 33.43 -20.46 -11.74
N THR A 119 32.44 -20.72 -12.58
CA THR A 119 31.33 -19.82 -12.89
C THR A 119 30.02 -20.60 -12.77
N PRO A 120 29.06 -20.19 -11.92
CA PRO A 120 27.76 -20.84 -11.87
C PRO A 120 27.10 -20.80 -13.25
N THR A 121 26.37 -21.84 -13.61
CA THR A 121 25.69 -21.88 -14.91
C THR A 121 24.22 -22.23 -14.74
N LEU A 122 23.36 -21.55 -15.51
CA LEU A 122 21.94 -21.87 -15.62
C LEU A 122 21.70 -22.68 -16.88
N THR A 123 20.95 -23.76 -16.78
CA THR A 123 20.34 -24.42 -17.93
C THR A 123 18.83 -24.45 -17.71
N VAL A 124 18.08 -23.98 -18.69
CA VAL A 124 16.62 -24.09 -18.69
C VAL A 124 16.24 -25.24 -19.60
N THR A 125 15.63 -26.30 -19.06
CA THR A 125 15.13 -27.42 -19.86
C THR A 125 13.62 -27.46 -19.80
N LYS A 126 12.99 -27.91 -20.89
CA LYS A 126 11.58 -28.23 -20.86
C LYS A 126 11.40 -29.56 -20.14
N GLY A 127 10.52 -29.60 -19.14
CA GLY A 127 10.11 -30.83 -18.48
C GLY A 127 9.45 -31.80 -19.47
N GLN A 128 9.65 -33.11 -19.27
CA GLN A 128 9.05 -34.11 -20.13
C GLN A 128 7.56 -34.29 -19.82
N TYR A 129 6.73 -33.49 -20.50
CA TYR A 129 5.36 -33.87 -20.80
C TYR A 129 5.22 -34.06 -22.31
N SER A 130 4.52 -35.14 -22.70
CA SER A 130 4.27 -35.50 -24.11
C SER A 130 3.98 -34.28 -24.98
N THR A 131 4.85 -34.03 -25.96
CA THR A 131 4.84 -32.90 -26.90
C THR A 131 3.75 -32.98 -27.97
N SER A 132 2.74 -33.84 -27.80
CA SER A 132 1.55 -33.77 -28.64
C SER A 132 0.73 -32.54 -28.22
N SER A 133 0.71 -31.50 -29.05
CA SER A 133 -0.20 -30.35 -28.93
C SER A 133 -1.68 -30.73 -29.05
N THR A 134 -1.98 -32.01 -29.28
CA THR A 134 -3.32 -32.58 -29.21
C THR A 134 -3.79 -32.60 -27.74
N PRO A 135 -4.94 -31.96 -27.43
CA PRO A 135 -5.56 -32.06 -26.11
C PRO A 135 -5.66 -33.51 -25.64
N GLN A 136 -5.32 -33.78 -24.37
CA GLN A 136 -5.47 -35.13 -23.78
C GLN A 136 -6.89 -35.40 -23.26
N ARG A 137 -7.81 -34.47 -23.50
CA ARG A 137 -9.21 -34.51 -23.10
C ARG A 137 -10.07 -34.07 -24.28
N ASN A 138 -11.35 -34.42 -24.23
CA ASN A 138 -12.32 -33.84 -25.15
C ASN A 138 -12.36 -32.33 -24.98
N LEU A 139 -12.41 -31.62 -26.11
CA LEU A 139 -12.66 -30.20 -26.13
C LEU A 139 -14.08 -29.93 -25.67
N VAL A 140 -14.28 -28.82 -24.97
CA VAL A 140 -15.61 -28.41 -24.50
C VAL A 140 -16.47 -28.02 -25.70
N ASP A 141 -17.65 -28.61 -25.80
CA ASP A 141 -18.76 -28.17 -26.65
C ASP A 141 -20.06 -28.56 -25.95
N THR A 142 -20.64 -27.64 -25.18
CA THR A 142 -21.83 -27.91 -24.35
C THR A 142 -22.70 -26.66 -24.18
N ARG A 143 -23.96 -26.85 -23.82
CA ARG A 143 -24.85 -25.75 -23.42
C ARG A 143 -24.94 -25.69 -21.91
N LEU A 144 -24.76 -24.50 -21.36
CA LEU A 144 -25.02 -24.18 -19.97
C LEU A 144 -26.40 -23.53 -19.88
N THR A 145 -27.17 -23.97 -18.91
CA THR A 145 -28.48 -23.45 -18.55
C THR A 145 -28.36 -22.18 -17.73
N GLU A 146 -29.36 -21.32 -17.86
CA GLU A 146 -29.49 -20.11 -17.05
C GLU A 146 -29.76 -20.45 -15.59
N VAL A 147 -29.20 -19.65 -14.69
CA VAL A 147 -29.51 -19.70 -13.26
C VAL A 147 -30.11 -18.36 -12.88
N GLU A 148 -31.31 -18.38 -12.31
CA GLU A 148 -31.99 -17.17 -11.85
C GLU A 148 -31.19 -16.51 -10.73
N GLY A 149 -30.78 -15.26 -10.96
CA GLY A 149 -30.07 -14.44 -10.00
C GLY A 149 -31.02 -13.49 -9.26
N GLU A 150 -30.72 -13.22 -7.99
CA GLU A 150 -31.39 -12.19 -7.20
C GLU A 150 -30.90 -10.80 -7.63
N LEU A 151 -31.81 -9.83 -7.71
CA LEU A 151 -31.45 -8.43 -7.95
C LEU A 151 -31.23 -7.72 -6.61
N PRO A 152 -30.00 -7.24 -6.32
CA PRO A 152 -29.74 -6.51 -5.09
C PRO A 152 -30.55 -5.21 -5.04
N THR A 153 -31.06 -4.86 -3.85
CA THR A 153 -31.72 -3.58 -3.63
C THR A 153 -30.70 -2.56 -3.16
N TRP A 154 -30.57 -1.46 -3.91
CA TRP A 154 -29.69 -0.36 -3.56
C TRP A 154 -30.28 0.52 -2.46
N GLN A 155 -29.47 0.85 -1.46
CA GLN A 155 -29.79 1.88 -0.48
C GLN A 155 -28.96 3.12 -0.75
N HIS A 156 -29.61 4.28 -0.81
CA HIS A 156 -28.95 5.56 -1.03
C HIS A 156 -29.13 6.44 0.20
N PRO A 157 -28.04 6.71 0.96
CA PRO A 157 -28.13 7.70 2.02
C PRO A 157 -28.42 9.08 1.42
N ASP A 158 -29.23 9.86 2.13
CA ASP A 158 -29.69 11.19 1.72
C ASP A 158 -28.57 12.22 1.54
N PHE A 159 -27.45 12.02 2.21
CA PHE A 159 -26.28 12.91 2.17
C PHE A 159 -25.29 12.59 1.04
N ALA A 160 -25.42 11.46 0.35
CA ALA A 160 -24.48 11.05 -0.71
C ALA A 160 -25.16 11.04 -2.08
N MET A 161 -24.35 11.19 -3.13
CA MET A 161 -24.85 11.02 -4.49
C MET A 161 -25.34 9.59 -4.71
N PRO A 162 -26.38 9.38 -5.54
CA PRO A 162 -26.73 8.06 -6.04
C PRO A 162 -25.53 7.35 -6.69
N HIS A 163 -25.50 6.02 -6.62
CA HIS A 163 -24.36 5.19 -7.00
C HIS A 163 -23.87 5.42 -8.44
N ASP A 164 -24.81 5.53 -9.40
CA ASP A 164 -24.53 5.79 -10.82
C ASP A 164 -23.81 7.13 -11.03
N GLN A 165 -24.30 8.18 -10.37
CA GLN A 165 -23.69 9.51 -10.44
C GLN A 165 -22.33 9.54 -9.75
N LEU A 166 -22.21 8.92 -8.57
CA LEU A 166 -20.95 8.87 -7.83
C LEU A 166 -19.88 8.14 -8.64
N PHE A 167 -20.17 6.95 -9.15
CA PHE A 167 -19.22 6.18 -9.95
C PHE A 167 -18.81 6.93 -11.22
N GLN A 168 -19.76 7.58 -11.91
CA GLN A 168 -19.43 8.40 -13.08
C GLN A 168 -18.50 9.58 -12.72
N LYS A 169 -18.70 10.22 -11.56
CA LYS A 169 -17.81 11.30 -11.10
C LYS A 169 -16.43 10.78 -10.72
N LEU A 170 -16.32 9.55 -10.23
CA LEU A 170 -15.05 8.93 -9.84
C LEU A 170 -14.27 8.32 -11.03
N ALA A 171 -14.96 7.93 -12.10
CA ALA A 171 -14.42 7.24 -13.28
C ALA A 171 -13.21 7.95 -13.91
N ILE A 172 -12.01 7.35 -13.83
CA ILE A 172 -10.80 7.87 -14.47
C ILE A 172 -10.82 7.43 -15.94
N THR A 173 -11.24 8.33 -16.82
CA THR A 173 -11.48 8.06 -18.24
C THR A 173 -10.39 8.67 -19.12
N ASP A 174 -9.90 7.90 -20.09
CA ASP A 174 -8.88 8.36 -21.04
C ASP A 174 -8.98 7.65 -22.40
N THR A 175 -8.51 8.35 -23.43
CA THR A 175 -8.34 7.84 -24.79
C THR A 175 -6.98 7.18 -25.01
N CYS A 176 -6.04 7.36 -24.08
CA CYS A 176 -4.69 6.79 -24.11
C CYS A 176 -4.56 5.59 -23.17
N SER A 177 -3.56 4.73 -23.42
CA SER A 177 -3.22 3.60 -22.57
C SER A 177 -2.68 4.03 -21.21
N PHE A 178 -3.10 3.32 -20.17
CA PHE A 178 -2.63 3.52 -18.80
C PHE A 178 -2.70 2.22 -17.97
N PRO A 179 -1.77 2.02 -17.01
CA PRO A 179 -1.80 0.89 -16.09
C PRO A 179 -2.75 1.11 -14.90
N PHE A 180 -3.23 0.01 -14.31
CA PHE A 180 -4.12 -0.02 -13.14
C PHE A 180 -3.93 -1.32 -12.34
N ALA A 181 -4.28 -1.30 -11.05
CA ALA A 181 -4.22 -2.49 -10.20
C ALA A 181 -5.41 -2.59 -9.23
N PHE A 182 -5.79 -3.82 -8.90
CA PHE A 182 -6.81 -4.16 -7.89
C PHE A 182 -6.36 -5.38 -7.08
N GLY A 183 -6.64 -5.40 -5.78
CA GLY A 183 -6.42 -6.56 -4.90
C GLY A 183 -7.65 -7.46 -4.82
N ASP A 184 -7.44 -8.76 -4.61
CA ASP A 184 -8.53 -9.68 -4.27
C ASP A 184 -8.81 -9.75 -2.76
N ASN A 185 -7.98 -9.09 -1.95
CA ASN A 185 -8.03 -9.09 -0.50
C ASN A 185 -7.97 -10.50 0.12
N VAL A 186 -7.26 -11.43 -0.52
CA VAL A 186 -6.97 -12.76 -0.02
C VAL A 186 -5.45 -12.96 -0.05
N ASP A 187 -4.93 -13.18 -1.26
CA ASP A 187 -3.54 -13.52 -1.54
C ASP A 187 -3.08 -13.05 -2.94
N GLY A 188 -3.93 -12.37 -3.71
CA GLY A 188 -3.67 -12.01 -5.10
C GLY A 188 -4.04 -10.58 -5.48
N TYR A 189 -3.61 -10.20 -6.68
CA TYR A 189 -3.93 -8.90 -7.28
C TYR A 189 -3.98 -9.01 -8.80
N TYR A 190 -4.82 -8.20 -9.43
CA TYR A 190 -4.80 -7.97 -10.87
C TYR A 190 -3.99 -6.70 -11.17
N HIS A 191 -2.99 -6.80 -12.03
CA HIS A 191 -2.30 -5.64 -12.60
C HIS A 191 -2.43 -5.71 -14.11
N GLY A 192 -2.95 -4.64 -14.73
CA GLY A 192 -3.13 -4.55 -16.17
C GLY A 192 -2.93 -3.16 -16.75
N THR A 193 -3.12 -3.05 -18.06
CA THR A 193 -2.92 -1.86 -18.88
C THR A 193 -4.02 -1.81 -19.94
N THR A 194 -4.66 -0.65 -20.07
CA THR A 194 -5.74 -0.43 -21.04
C THR A 194 -5.21 -0.39 -22.48
N TYR A 195 -6.09 -0.58 -23.48
CA TYR A 195 -5.74 -0.56 -24.92
C TYR A 195 -4.65 -1.56 -25.31
N ASN A 196 -4.65 -2.73 -24.67
CA ASN A 196 -3.73 -3.80 -25.00
C ASN A 196 -4.40 -5.16 -24.77
N TYR A 197 -3.90 -6.19 -25.45
CA TYR A 197 -4.23 -7.59 -25.19
C TYR A 197 -2.98 -8.36 -24.72
N VAL A 198 -1.83 -8.18 -25.38
CA VAL A 198 -0.62 -8.97 -25.13
C VAL A 198 0.09 -8.48 -23.87
N ASN A 199 0.26 -9.37 -22.88
CA ASN A 199 0.76 -9.01 -21.53
C ASN A 199 0.00 -7.83 -20.89
N SER A 200 -1.27 -7.65 -21.27
CA SER A 200 -2.08 -6.49 -20.89
C SER A 200 -2.68 -6.60 -19.50
N GLY A 201 -2.68 -7.77 -18.87
CA GLY A 201 -3.11 -7.90 -17.49
C GLY A 201 -2.93 -9.32 -16.97
N LYS A 202 -2.67 -9.44 -15.68
CA LYS A 202 -2.47 -10.72 -15.01
C LYS A 202 -3.11 -10.70 -13.64
N TYR A 203 -4.01 -11.64 -13.39
CA TYR A 203 -4.46 -11.98 -12.04
C TYR A 203 -3.42 -12.88 -11.38
N ARG A 204 -2.63 -12.32 -10.48
CA ARG A 204 -1.50 -12.96 -9.83
C ARG A 204 -1.92 -13.51 -8.48
N HIS A 205 -1.67 -14.79 -8.26
CA HIS A 205 -1.75 -15.45 -6.95
C HIS A 205 -0.34 -15.62 -6.38
N HIS A 206 -0.10 -16.58 -5.48
CA HIS A 206 1.24 -16.97 -5.00
C HIS A 206 2.26 -17.13 -6.16
N GLN A 207 2.42 -18.34 -6.72
CA GLN A 207 3.49 -18.69 -7.69
C GLN A 207 3.13 -18.51 -9.16
N GLY A 208 2.01 -17.86 -9.49
CA GLY A 208 1.55 -17.81 -10.87
C GLY A 208 0.36 -16.91 -11.14
N TRP A 209 -0.13 -17.02 -12.36
CA TRP A 209 -1.36 -16.38 -12.83
C TRP A 209 -2.14 -17.36 -13.69
N ILE A 210 -3.47 -17.32 -13.58
CA ILE A 210 -4.37 -18.20 -14.35
C ILE A 210 -5.22 -17.40 -15.32
N LEU A 211 -5.61 -16.18 -14.96
CA LEU A 211 -6.39 -15.28 -15.81
C LEU A 211 -5.55 -14.09 -16.26
N GLY A 212 -5.56 -13.84 -17.57
CA GLY A 212 -4.93 -12.67 -18.18
C GLY A 212 -5.96 -11.60 -18.55
N THR A 213 -5.96 -11.20 -19.82
CA THR A 213 -7.00 -10.35 -20.42
C THR A 213 -8.24 -11.16 -20.84
N PHE A 214 -9.13 -10.56 -21.61
CA PHE A 214 -10.23 -11.25 -22.27
C PHE A 214 -10.62 -10.54 -23.57
N ALA A 215 -11.31 -11.27 -24.45
CA ALA A 215 -11.93 -10.74 -25.66
C ALA A 215 -13.46 -10.82 -25.55
N SER A 216 -14.16 -9.85 -26.13
CA SER A 216 -15.62 -9.83 -26.22
C SER A 216 -16.13 -9.63 -27.65
N TYR A 217 -17.36 -10.07 -27.90
CA TYR A 217 -18.02 -9.99 -29.20
C TYR A 217 -19.46 -9.51 -29.07
N ILE A 218 -19.90 -8.75 -30.09
CA ILE A 218 -21.30 -8.39 -30.30
C ILE A 218 -21.69 -8.80 -31.72
N ASN A 219 -22.69 -9.68 -31.84
CA ASN A 219 -23.15 -10.27 -33.11
C ASN A 219 -22.00 -10.89 -33.94
N GLY A 220 -21.09 -11.60 -33.27
CA GLY A 220 -19.95 -12.27 -33.91
C GLY A 220 -18.83 -11.33 -34.37
N LYS A 221 -18.94 -10.02 -34.15
CA LYS A 221 -17.85 -9.05 -34.37
C LYS A 221 -17.09 -8.81 -33.07
N ILE A 222 -15.77 -8.93 -33.10
CA ILE A 222 -14.91 -8.62 -31.96
C ILE A 222 -14.99 -7.14 -31.59
N ASN A 223 -15.07 -6.86 -30.29
CA ASN A 223 -14.85 -5.53 -29.76
C ASN A 223 -13.34 -5.31 -29.64
N ASN A 224 -12.74 -4.63 -30.63
CA ASN A 224 -11.29 -4.39 -30.63
C ASN A 224 -10.92 -3.33 -29.59
N LYS A 225 -10.40 -3.78 -28.44
CA LYS A 225 -9.96 -2.94 -27.32
C LYS A 225 -8.87 -1.93 -27.69
N LEU A 226 -8.06 -2.20 -28.72
CA LEU A 226 -7.05 -1.25 -29.21
C LEU A 226 -7.70 -0.04 -29.90
N GLU A 227 -8.96 -0.17 -30.34
CA GLU A 227 -9.75 0.85 -31.03
C GLU A 227 -10.95 1.29 -30.18
N ALA A 228 -10.95 1.00 -28.88
CA ALA A 228 -11.97 1.49 -27.96
C ALA A 228 -12.03 3.03 -28.02
N LYS A 229 -13.23 3.61 -27.88
CA LYS A 229 -13.40 5.07 -27.88
C LYS A 229 -12.72 5.72 -26.69
N HIS A 230 -12.88 5.08 -25.54
CA HIS A 230 -12.22 5.45 -24.30
C HIS A 230 -12.17 4.21 -23.39
N ALA A 231 -11.28 4.24 -22.40
CA ALA A 231 -11.27 3.31 -21.28
C ALA A 231 -11.58 4.08 -20.00
N SER A 232 -12.36 3.49 -19.11
CA SER A 232 -12.76 4.10 -17.84
C SER A 232 -12.38 3.17 -16.70
N LEU A 233 -11.44 3.60 -15.87
CA LEU A 233 -11.16 2.94 -14.60
C LEU A 233 -12.24 3.38 -13.61
N MET A 234 -13.11 2.43 -13.28
CA MET A 234 -14.23 2.58 -12.37
C MET A 234 -13.85 2.10 -10.97
N PRO A 235 -14.49 2.60 -9.89
CA PRO A 235 -14.24 2.11 -8.53
C PRO A 235 -14.41 0.60 -8.34
N TYR A 236 -15.16 -0.07 -9.22
CA TYR A 236 -15.43 -1.50 -9.15
C TYR A 236 -14.63 -2.34 -10.17
N GLY A 237 -13.94 -1.72 -11.15
CA GLY A 237 -13.27 -2.46 -12.21
C GLY A 237 -12.81 -1.56 -13.38
N ILE A 238 -12.41 -2.18 -14.49
CA ILE A 238 -12.02 -1.49 -15.72
C ILE A 238 -13.07 -1.69 -16.80
N GLU A 239 -13.38 -0.64 -17.56
CA GLU A 239 -14.30 -0.68 -18.70
C GLU A 239 -13.63 -0.19 -19.99
N HIS A 240 -13.98 -0.82 -21.12
CA HIS A 240 -13.67 -0.34 -22.46
C HIS A 240 -14.97 -0.08 -23.22
N HIS A 241 -15.08 1.11 -23.80
CA HIS A 241 -16.31 1.60 -24.44
C HIS A 241 -16.18 1.64 -25.95
N PHE A 242 -17.16 1.08 -26.66
CA PHE A 242 -17.19 0.98 -28.12
C PHE A 242 -18.43 1.70 -28.70
N ASP A 243 -18.58 1.71 -30.03
CA ASP A 243 -19.76 2.31 -30.68
C ASP A 243 -21.09 1.68 -30.23
N ASN A 244 -21.13 0.35 -30.13
CA ASN A 244 -22.36 -0.43 -29.99
C ASN A 244 -22.47 -1.18 -28.65
N GLY A 245 -21.54 -0.94 -27.72
CA GLY A 245 -21.49 -1.65 -26.44
C GLY A 245 -20.26 -1.29 -25.62
N GLN A 246 -20.07 -2.03 -24.53
CA GLN A 246 -18.91 -1.92 -23.65
C GLN A 246 -18.55 -3.30 -23.11
N GLU A 247 -17.33 -3.44 -22.60
CA GLU A 247 -16.89 -4.61 -21.84
C GLU A 247 -16.30 -4.18 -20.49
N SER A 248 -16.34 -5.07 -19.50
CA SER A 248 -15.81 -4.80 -18.16
C SER A 248 -15.08 -6.00 -17.56
N LEU A 249 -14.05 -5.72 -16.75
CA LEU A 249 -13.41 -6.67 -15.84
C LEU A 249 -13.45 -6.11 -14.42
N SER A 250 -13.96 -6.91 -13.48
CA SER A 250 -13.96 -6.61 -12.05
C SER A 250 -13.31 -7.76 -11.27
N LEU A 251 -12.33 -7.44 -10.43
CA LEU A 251 -11.81 -8.36 -9.41
C LEU A 251 -12.61 -8.14 -8.13
N ILE A 252 -13.21 -9.20 -7.58
CA ILE A 252 -14.13 -9.09 -6.45
C ILE A 252 -13.35 -9.31 -5.14
N PRO A 253 -13.24 -8.32 -4.24
CA PRO A 253 -12.49 -8.45 -2.99
C PRO A 253 -13.11 -9.47 -2.02
N GLY A 254 -12.27 -10.11 -1.21
CA GLY A 254 -12.63 -11.10 -0.19
C GLY A 254 -12.81 -12.52 -0.75
N ALA A 255 -12.66 -12.71 -2.05
CA ALA A 255 -12.69 -14.01 -2.70
C ALA A 255 -11.81 -14.02 -3.95
N ARG A 256 -11.30 -15.19 -4.32
CA ARG A 256 -10.64 -15.35 -5.62
C ARG A 256 -11.68 -15.47 -6.73
N LEU A 257 -12.32 -14.35 -7.07
CA LEU A 257 -13.46 -14.30 -7.98
C LEU A 257 -13.34 -13.10 -8.93
N VAL A 258 -13.56 -13.35 -10.22
CA VAL A 258 -13.56 -12.33 -11.27
C VAL A 258 -14.91 -12.32 -11.98
N SER A 259 -15.39 -11.14 -12.31
CA SER A 259 -16.53 -10.91 -13.20
C SER A 259 -16.03 -10.27 -14.50
N LEU A 260 -16.36 -10.90 -15.62
CA LEU A 260 -16.17 -10.36 -16.97
C LEU A 260 -17.55 -10.09 -17.57
N SER A 261 -17.74 -8.92 -18.18
CA SER A 261 -19.00 -8.63 -18.86
C SER A 261 -18.81 -8.01 -20.23
N VAL A 262 -19.82 -8.21 -21.08
CA VAL A 262 -20.02 -7.48 -22.33
C VAL A 262 -21.48 -7.06 -22.41
N SER A 263 -21.73 -5.81 -22.76
CA SER A 263 -23.08 -5.30 -22.96
C SER A 263 -23.22 -4.60 -24.30
N SER A 264 -24.45 -4.52 -24.79
CA SER A 264 -24.80 -3.94 -26.08
C SER A 264 -26.06 -3.08 -25.99
N LYS A 265 -26.15 -2.06 -26.84
CA LYS A 265 -27.30 -1.11 -26.84
C LYS A 265 -28.62 -1.75 -27.24
N THR A 266 -28.58 -2.87 -27.96
CA THR A 266 -29.76 -3.58 -28.47
C THR A 266 -29.55 -5.08 -28.30
N PRO A 267 -30.60 -5.87 -28.01
CA PRO A 267 -30.48 -7.32 -27.87
C PRO A 267 -29.68 -7.96 -29.00
N SER A 268 -28.55 -8.58 -28.65
CA SER A 268 -27.54 -9.10 -29.57
C SER A 268 -27.05 -10.47 -29.11
N VAL A 269 -26.43 -11.23 -30.02
CA VAL A 269 -25.68 -12.42 -29.60
C VAL A 269 -24.35 -11.93 -29.01
N LEU A 270 -24.09 -12.25 -27.76
CA LEU A 270 -22.93 -11.77 -27.02
C LEU A 270 -21.98 -12.93 -26.73
N SER A 271 -20.67 -12.67 -26.82
CA SER A 271 -19.67 -13.68 -26.47
C SER A 271 -18.49 -13.13 -25.69
N LEU A 272 -17.92 -13.97 -24.82
CA LEU A 272 -16.70 -13.69 -24.06
C LEU A 272 -15.69 -14.84 -24.19
N ILE A 273 -14.40 -14.49 -24.23
CA ILE A 273 -13.28 -15.43 -24.26
C ILE A 273 -12.22 -14.95 -23.25
N PRO A 274 -12.14 -15.54 -22.04
CA PRO A 274 -11.07 -15.24 -21.10
C PRO A 274 -9.72 -15.79 -21.59
N GLU A 275 -8.64 -15.04 -21.36
CA GLU A 275 -7.28 -15.54 -21.52
C GLU A 275 -6.94 -16.44 -20.32
N LEU A 276 -7.03 -17.74 -20.53
CA LEU A 276 -6.76 -18.72 -19.48
C LEU A 276 -5.39 -19.35 -19.69
N ASN A 277 -4.51 -19.19 -18.69
CA ASN A 277 -3.23 -19.89 -18.63
C ASN A 277 -3.38 -21.34 -18.16
N ILE A 278 -4.20 -22.11 -18.88
CA ILE A 278 -4.56 -23.49 -18.55
C ILE A 278 -4.23 -24.38 -19.76
N PRO A 279 -3.15 -25.18 -19.74
CA PRO A 279 -2.78 -26.05 -20.84
C PRO A 279 -3.87 -27.10 -21.13
N THR A 280 -4.24 -27.28 -22.40
CA THR A 280 -5.25 -28.29 -22.81
C THR A 280 -4.76 -29.73 -22.64
N THR A 281 -3.44 -29.92 -22.58
CA THR A 281 -2.79 -31.21 -22.37
C THR A 281 -2.70 -31.62 -20.89
N HIS A 282 -2.84 -30.66 -19.96
CA HIS A 282 -2.68 -30.87 -18.52
C HIS A 282 -3.86 -30.29 -17.73
N SER A 283 -5.06 -30.43 -18.29
CA SER A 283 -6.29 -30.05 -17.62
C SER A 283 -7.35 -31.12 -17.76
N LYS A 284 -8.29 -31.14 -16.81
CA LYS A 284 -9.54 -31.90 -16.88
C LYS A 284 -10.71 -30.93 -16.87
N VAL A 285 -11.83 -31.36 -17.44
CA VAL A 285 -13.06 -30.56 -17.47
C VAL A 285 -14.16 -31.31 -16.76
N HIS A 286 -14.81 -30.63 -15.83
CA HIS A 286 -16.03 -31.08 -15.17
C HIS A 286 -17.18 -30.22 -15.68
N ILE A 287 -18.22 -30.85 -16.22
CA ILE A 287 -19.38 -30.16 -16.78
C ILE A 287 -20.59 -30.49 -15.92
N SER A 288 -21.37 -29.47 -15.60
CA SER A 288 -22.70 -29.59 -15.02
C SER A 288 -23.67 -28.68 -15.78
N ASP A 289 -24.96 -28.78 -15.50
CA ASP A 289 -25.99 -28.07 -16.26
C ASP A 289 -25.78 -26.55 -16.32
N SER A 290 -25.18 -25.93 -15.31
CA SER A 290 -25.04 -24.46 -15.21
C SER A 290 -23.61 -23.94 -15.17
N LYS A 291 -22.59 -24.81 -15.16
CA LYS A 291 -21.18 -24.38 -15.07
C LYS A 291 -20.21 -25.41 -15.62
N ILE A 292 -19.01 -24.91 -15.92
CA ILE A 292 -17.82 -25.69 -16.27
C ILE A 292 -16.77 -25.48 -15.18
N VAL A 293 -16.04 -26.52 -14.80
CA VAL A 293 -14.84 -26.39 -13.97
C VAL A 293 -13.64 -26.96 -14.71
N LEU A 294 -12.63 -26.12 -14.93
CA LEU A 294 -11.33 -26.50 -15.45
C LEU A 294 -10.43 -26.84 -14.27
N GLU A 295 -9.97 -28.08 -14.20
CA GLU A 295 -9.03 -28.54 -13.18
C GLU A 295 -7.64 -28.61 -13.81
N LEU A 296 -6.67 -27.88 -13.25
CA LEU A 296 -5.27 -28.07 -13.59
C LEU A 296 -4.75 -29.38 -12.97
N SER A 297 -3.96 -30.12 -13.75
CA SER A 297 -3.21 -31.26 -13.23
C SER A 297 -2.23 -30.80 -12.14
N PRO A 298 -2.09 -31.52 -11.01
CA PRO A 298 -1.13 -31.16 -9.94
C PRO A 298 0.30 -30.96 -10.45
N GLN A 299 0.65 -31.65 -11.54
CA GLN A 299 1.93 -31.55 -12.24
C GLN A 299 2.25 -30.14 -12.77
N VAL A 300 1.24 -29.37 -13.14
CA VAL A 300 1.41 -28.05 -13.77
C VAL A 300 0.80 -26.89 -12.99
N CYS A 301 0.22 -27.19 -11.82
CA CYS A 301 -0.32 -26.18 -10.91
C CYS A 301 0.80 -25.75 -9.97
N PRO A 302 1.24 -24.48 -9.99
CA PRO A 302 2.23 -24.00 -9.03
C PRO A 302 1.73 -24.18 -7.59
N ASP A 303 2.66 -24.40 -6.65
CA ASP A 303 2.29 -24.58 -5.24
C ASP A 303 1.62 -23.32 -4.70
N GLY A 304 0.63 -23.51 -3.83
CA GLY A 304 -0.21 -22.42 -3.29
C GLY A 304 -1.18 -21.80 -4.29
N SER A 305 -1.06 -22.06 -5.60
CA SER A 305 -1.96 -21.50 -6.60
C SER A 305 -3.29 -22.28 -6.66
N PRO A 306 -4.41 -21.60 -6.98
CA PRO A 306 -5.70 -22.27 -7.13
C PRO A 306 -5.66 -23.27 -8.29
N ARG A 307 -6.12 -24.50 -8.04
CA ARG A 307 -6.07 -25.60 -9.01
C ARG A 307 -7.33 -25.70 -9.87
N PHE A 308 -8.46 -25.21 -9.39
CA PHE A 308 -9.76 -25.34 -10.03
C PHE A 308 -10.29 -23.96 -10.41
N VAL A 309 -10.67 -23.80 -11.68
CA VAL A 309 -11.32 -22.60 -12.22
C VAL A 309 -12.73 -22.96 -12.62
N ALA A 310 -13.71 -22.55 -11.83
CA ALA A 310 -15.11 -22.68 -12.17
C ALA A 310 -15.58 -21.48 -12.98
N ILE A 311 -16.45 -21.72 -13.96
CA ILE A 311 -16.95 -20.73 -14.92
C ILE A 311 -18.45 -20.91 -15.03
N ALA A 312 -19.20 -19.84 -14.75
CA ALA A 312 -20.65 -19.79 -14.88
C ALA A 312 -21.08 -18.43 -15.46
N SER A 313 -22.31 -18.34 -15.98
CA SER A 313 -22.85 -17.11 -16.56
C SER A 313 -24.25 -16.81 -16.04
N ASN A 314 -24.64 -15.54 -16.11
CA ASN A 314 -25.99 -15.09 -15.74
C ASN A 314 -27.08 -15.55 -16.74
N HIS A 315 -26.70 -15.89 -17.97
CA HIS A 315 -27.62 -16.40 -18.99
C HIS A 315 -27.21 -17.79 -19.48
N ALA A 316 -28.15 -18.46 -20.16
CA ALA A 316 -27.85 -19.69 -20.88
C ALA A 316 -26.84 -19.42 -22.01
N VAL A 317 -25.74 -20.17 -22.06
CA VAL A 317 -24.67 -19.99 -23.03
C VAL A 317 -24.27 -21.30 -23.72
N HIS A 318 -23.88 -21.21 -24.98
CA HIS A 318 -23.08 -22.23 -25.64
C HIS A 318 -21.61 -22.00 -25.29
N ALA A 319 -21.03 -22.94 -24.54
CA ALA A 319 -19.63 -22.96 -24.17
C ALA A 319 -18.87 -23.89 -25.11
N ARG A 320 -17.89 -23.34 -25.84
CA ARG A 320 -17.08 -24.09 -26.81
C ARG A 320 -15.61 -23.70 -26.75
N GLU A 321 -14.73 -24.69 -26.71
CA GLU A 321 -13.31 -24.44 -26.96
C GLU A 321 -13.05 -24.25 -28.46
N ILE A 322 -12.51 -23.08 -28.82
CA ILE A 322 -12.35 -22.67 -30.22
C ILE A 322 -10.95 -22.97 -30.78
N SER A 323 -10.88 -23.19 -32.09
CA SER A 323 -9.62 -23.21 -32.83
C SER A 323 -9.25 -21.80 -33.28
N LEU A 324 -7.98 -21.44 -33.14
CA LEU A 324 -7.44 -20.16 -33.62
C LEU A 324 -7.50 -20.01 -35.16
N ASP A 325 -7.57 -21.12 -35.90
CA ASP A 325 -7.69 -21.06 -37.36
C ASP A 325 -9.09 -20.62 -37.79
N ALA A 326 -10.12 -20.88 -36.98
CA ALA A 326 -11.48 -20.43 -37.22
C ALA A 326 -11.73 -18.99 -36.72
N HIS A 327 -10.82 -18.45 -35.90
CA HIS A 327 -10.91 -17.12 -35.28
C HIS A 327 -9.58 -16.37 -35.45
N PRO A 328 -9.22 -15.97 -36.68
CA PRO A 328 -7.95 -15.29 -36.96
C PRO A 328 -7.79 -14.00 -36.14
N GLU A 329 -8.87 -13.31 -35.81
CA GLU A 329 -8.83 -12.13 -34.94
C GLU A 329 -8.31 -12.45 -33.53
N ILE A 330 -8.66 -13.60 -32.95
CA ILE A 330 -8.13 -14.02 -31.64
C ILE A 330 -6.65 -14.40 -31.75
N ARG A 331 -6.25 -15.02 -32.86
CA ARG A 331 -4.85 -15.38 -33.12
C ARG A 331 -3.97 -14.15 -33.32
N ASP A 332 -4.43 -13.19 -34.11
CA ASP A 332 -3.59 -12.12 -34.63
C ASP A 332 -3.64 -10.88 -33.72
N LEU A 333 -4.80 -10.55 -33.16
CA LEU A 333 -5.01 -9.39 -32.29
C LEU A 333 -4.75 -9.71 -30.81
N VAL A 334 -5.42 -10.76 -30.30
CA VAL A 334 -5.34 -11.13 -28.87
C VAL A 334 -4.11 -11.98 -28.58
N GLN A 335 -3.65 -12.74 -29.57
CA GLN A 335 -2.48 -13.63 -29.50
C GLN A 335 -2.60 -14.71 -28.42
N LEU A 336 -3.81 -15.26 -28.23
CA LEU A 336 -4.01 -16.36 -27.30
C LEU A 336 -3.14 -17.57 -27.69
N SER A 337 -2.58 -18.23 -26.67
CA SER A 337 -1.74 -19.41 -26.89
C SER A 337 -2.51 -20.57 -27.55
N LYS A 338 -1.88 -21.21 -28.54
CA LYS A 338 -2.39 -22.43 -29.19
C LYS A 338 -2.54 -23.59 -28.19
N SER A 339 -1.64 -23.72 -27.22
CA SER A 339 -1.61 -24.83 -26.25
C SER A 339 -2.54 -24.65 -25.05
N ASN A 340 -3.08 -23.45 -24.85
CA ASN A 340 -3.91 -23.14 -23.68
C ASN A 340 -5.41 -23.23 -24.00
N THR A 341 -6.23 -23.32 -22.95
CA THR A 341 -7.69 -23.39 -23.04
C THR A 341 -8.24 -22.09 -23.60
N LYS A 342 -9.08 -22.17 -24.63
CA LYS A 342 -9.70 -21.03 -25.34
C LYS A 342 -11.21 -21.19 -25.33
N LEU A 343 -11.82 -20.99 -24.17
CA LEU A 343 -13.25 -21.23 -23.97
C LEU A 343 -14.07 -20.00 -24.38
N MET A 344 -14.83 -20.11 -25.46
CA MET A 344 -15.80 -19.10 -25.90
C MET A 344 -17.17 -19.40 -25.30
N LEU A 345 -17.75 -18.41 -24.62
CA LEU A 345 -19.07 -18.46 -24.02
C LEU A 345 -19.98 -17.54 -24.83
N THR A 346 -20.99 -18.08 -25.50
CA THR A 346 -21.90 -17.30 -26.38
C THR A 346 -23.34 -17.44 -25.90
N THR A 347 -24.08 -16.33 -25.77
CA THR A 347 -25.49 -16.37 -25.36
C THR A 347 -26.34 -17.24 -26.28
N SER A 348 -27.23 -18.05 -25.71
CA SER A 348 -28.13 -18.92 -26.48
C SER A 348 -29.20 -18.12 -27.21
N ASP A 349 -29.65 -17.02 -26.59
CA ASP A 349 -30.59 -16.05 -27.14
C ASP A 349 -29.94 -14.66 -27.21
N LYS A 350 -30.61 -13.72 -27.88
CA LYS A 350 -30.15 -12.33 -27.93
C LYS A 350 -30.35 -11.66 -26.57
N GLN A 351 -29.28 -11.10 -26.01
CA GLN A 351 -29.26 -10.42 -24.72
C GLN A 351 -28.68 -9.01 -24.85
N THR A 352 -28.98 -8.14 -23.90
CA THR A 352 -28.33 -6.82 -23.79
C THR A 352 -27.03 -6.89 -23.00
N GLU A 353 -26.83 -7.93 -22.19
CA GLU A 353 -25.65 -8.14 -21.37
C GLU A 353 -25.33 -9.63 -21.25
N LEU A 354 -24.05 -9.96 -21.12
CA LEU A 354 -23.56 -11.26 -20.69
C LEU A 354 -22.53 -11.03 -19.59
N ILE A 355 -22.75 -11.63 -18.43
CA ILE A 355 -21.81 -11.65 -17.31
C ILE A 355 -21.30 -13.09 -17.13
N VAL A 356 -19.99 -13.23 -17.05
CA VAL A 356 -19.29 -14.49 -16.79
C VAL A 356 -18.49 -14.35 -15.50
N TYR A 357 -18.71 -15.28 -14.57
CA TYR A 357 -17.97 -15.37 -13.32
C TYR A 357 -16.91 -16.46 -13.41
N LEU A 358 -15.69 -16.14 -12.98
CA LEU A 358 -14.58 -17.07 -12.86
C LEU A 358 -14.15 -17.17 -11.39
N GLY A 359 -14.39 -18.33 -10.79
CA GLY A 359 -14.01 -18.61 -9.40
C GLY A 359 -12.82 -19.54 -9.32
N PHE A 360 -11.81 -19.16 -8.54
CA PHE A 360 -10.53 -19.88 -8.42
C PHE A 360 -10.40 -20.48 -7.02
N ALA A 361 -10.16 -21.79 -6.91
CA ALA A 361 -10.00 -22.44 -5.60
C ALA A 361 -9.12 -23.70 -5.66
N GLU A 362 -8.76 -24.21 -4.48
CA GLU A 362 -7.95 -25.42 -4.29
C GLU A 362 -8.75 -26.70 -4.55
N THR A 363 -10.08 -26.64 -4.49
CA THR A 363 -10.94 -27.81 -4.67
C THR A 363 -12.08 -27.55 -5.64
N LEU A 364 -12.50 -28.61 -6.35
CA LEU A 364 -13.67 -28.60 -7.24
C LEU A 364 -14.93 -28.04 -6.56
N LYS A 365 -15.17 -28.46 -5.31
CA LYS A 365 -16.34 -28.04 -4.53
C LYS A 365 -16.30 -26.55 -4.19
N ALA A 366 -15.15 -26.04 -3.75
CA ALA A 366 -14.99 -24.62 -3.40
C ALA A 366 -15.17 -23.73 -4.63
N ALA A 367 -14.48 -24.02 -5.74
CA ALA A 367 -14.62 -23.25 -6.98
C ALA A 367 -16.07 -23.28 -7.51
N SER A 368 -16.69 -24.46 -7.49
CA SER A 368 -18.09 -24.65 -7.86
C SER A 368 -19.05 -23.84 -7.01
N SER A 369 -18.85 -23.84 -5.68
CA SER A 369 -19.69 -23.10 -4.74
C SER A 369 -19.56 -21.60 -4.98
N LEU A 370 -18.34 -21.12 -5.24
CA LEU A 370 -18.04 -19.72 -5.42
C LEU A 370 -18.81 -19.12 -6.61
N VAL A 371 -18.72 -19.74 -7.80
CA VAL A 371 -19.44 -19.22 -8.97
C VAL A 371 -20.95 -19.44 -8.90
N ASN A 372 -21.41 -20.53 -8.27
CA ASN A 372 -22.84 -20.77 -8.05
C ASN A 372 -23.45 -19.65 -7.19
N GLN A 373 -22.78 -19.29 -6.09
CA GLN A 373 -23.19 -18.18 -5.24
C GLN A 373 -23.10 -16.85 -6.00
N ALA A 374 -22.04 -16.66 -6.79
CA ALA A 374 -21.84 -15.43 -7.53
C ALA A 374 -22.97 -15.15 -8.54
N VAL A 375 -23.40 -16.17 -9.29
CA VAL A 375 -24.55 -16.05 -10.20
C VAL A 375 -25.83 -15.82 -9.42
N LYS A 376 -26.08 -16.64 -8.38
CA LYS A 376 -27.30 -16.55 -7.58
C LYS A 376 -27.49 -15.17 -6.94
N ASN A 377 -26.42 -14.56 -6.43
CA ASN A 377 -26.50 -13.28 -5.73
C ASN A 377 -26.34 -12.07 -6.66
N ASN A 378 -26.11 -12.29 -7.96
CA ASN A 378 -25.68 -11.28 -8.90
C ASN A 378 -24.46 -10.48 -8.37
N GLU A 379 -23.38 -11.20 -8.12
CA GLU A 379 -22.17 -10.69 -7.46
C GLU A 379 -21.54 -9.49 -8.19
N HIS A 380 -21.76 -9.37 -9.51
CA HIS A 380 -21.36 -8.20 -10.28
C HIS A 380 -21.98 -6.91 -9.74
N VAL A 381 -23.29 -6.92 -9.47
CA VAL A 381 -24.01 -5.77 -8.90
C VAL A 381 -23.74 -5.65 -7.40
N LEU A 382 -23.69 -6.78 -6.67
CA LEU A 382 -23.43 -6.77 -5.23
C LEU A 382 -22.03 -6.22 -4.90
N HIS A 383 -21.04 -6.49 -5.74
CA HIS A 383 -19.70 -5.89 -5.64
C HIS A 383 -19.76 -4.37 -5.75
N GLN A 384 -20.44 -3.85 -6.78
CA GLN A 384 -20.64 -2.41 -6.94
C GLN A 384 -21.36 -1.81 -5.71
N GLN A 385 -22.36 -2.50 -5.17
CA GLN A 385 -23.06 -2.08 -3.96
C GLN A 385 -22.11 -1.99 -2.76
N ARG A 386 -21.28 -3.00 -2.51
CA ARG A 386 -20.29 -2.98 -1.42
C ARG A 386 -19.28 -1.84 -1.57
N ILE A 387 -18.84 -1.55 -2.80
CA ILE A 387 -17.97 -0.40 -3.07
C ILE A 387 -18.69 0.91 -2.76
N TYR A 388 -19.95 1.06 -3.17
CA TYR A 388 -20.74 2.25 -2.84
C TYR A 388 -20.95 2.42 -1.33
N GLU A 389 -21.28 1.34 -0.62
CA GLU A 389 -21.41 1.33 0.84
C GLU A 389 -20.09 1.72 1.53
N PHE A 390 -18.96 1.18 1.09
CA PHE A 390 -17.64 1.57 1.59
C PHE A 390 -17.34 3.07 1.35
N LEU A 391 -17.60 3.56 0.14
CA LEU A 391 -17.35 4.96 -0.24
C LEU A 391 -18.29 5.96 0.44
N THR A 392 -19.44 5.51 0.93
CA THR A 392 -20.43 6.36 1.60
C THR A 392 -20.43 6.22 3.12
N ASN A 393 -19.88 5.13 3.68
CA ASN A 393 -19.72 4.96 5.13
C ASN A 393 -18.81 6.03 5.73
N ASN A 394 -17.71 6.32 5.05
CA ASN A 394 -16.97 7.56 5.20
C ASN A 394 -17.10 8.31 3.88
N TYR A 395 -17.74 9.48 3.88
CA TYR A 395 -18.00 10.25 2.67
C TYR A 395 -17.36 11.62 2.81
N LEU A 396 -16.80 12.16 1.72
CA LEU A 396 -16.35 13.55 1.65
C LEU A 396 -16.61 14.06 0.23
N TRP A 397 -17.37 15.15 0.15
CA TRP A 397 -17.63 15.82 -1.12
C TRP A 397 -17.60 17.33 -0.93
N THR A 398 -16.56 17.96 -1.49
CA THR A 398 -16.34 19.41 -1.49
C THR A 398 -16.71 20.01 -2.85
N ASN A 399 -16.59 21.33 -3.01
CA ASN A 399 -16.64 21.98 -4.33
C ASN A 399 -15.41 21.72 -5.24
N ASP A 400 -14.40 20.95 -4.79
CA ASP A 400 -13.25 20.54 -5.61
C ASP A 400 -13.37 19.07 -6.06
N LEU A 401 -13.82 18.87 -7.30
CA LEU A 401 -14.02 17.53 -7.87
C LEU A 401 -12.72 16.71 -7.97
N GLU A 402 -11.57 17.31 -8.30
CA GLU A 402 -10.32 16.57 -8.43
C GLU A 402 -9.87 16.05 -7.07
N TYR A 403 -9.99 16.87 -6.01
CA TYR A 403 -9.68 16.42 -4.66
C TYR A 403 -10.66 15.35 -4.16
N ASN A 404 -11.97 15.53 -4.36
CA ASN A 404 -12.96 14.51 -4.00
C ASN A 404 -12.65 13.16 -4.65
N ARG A 405 -12.30 13.17 -5.94
CA ARG A 405 -11.94 11.95 -6.67
C ARG A 405 -10.68 11.31 -6.11
N ALA A 406 -9.63 12.10 -5.86
CA ALA A 406 -8.37 11.58 -5.33
C ALA A 406 -8.54 10.95 -3.94
N VAL A 407 -9.30 11.57 -3.03
CA VAL A 407 -9.57 11.01 -1.69
C VAL A 407 -10.37 9.71 -1.78
N MET A 408 -11.40 9.67 -2.62
CA MET A 408 -12.20 8.45 -2.80
C MET A 408 -11.37 7.31 -3.42
N TRP A 409 -10.51 7.63 -4.39
CA TRP A 409 -9.58 6.67 -4.98
C TRP A 409 -8.50 6.21 -4.00
N SER A 410 -7.89 7.10 -3.22
CA SER A 410 -6.85 6.70 -2.27
C SER A 410 -7.39 5.77 -1.18
N ARG A 411 -8.62 6.02 -0.71
CA ARG A 411 -9.34 5.15 0.23
C ARG A 411 -9.64 3.78 -0.37
N LEU A 412 -10.05 3.72 -1.64
CA LEU A 412 -10.29 2.46 -2.31
C LEU A 412 -8.98 1.72 -2.60
N ALA A 413 -7.94 2.43 -3.02
CA ALA A 413 -6.64 1.87 -3.34
C ALA A 413 -5.97 1.25 -2.12
N SER A 414 -6.09 1.85 -0.94
CA SER A 414 -5.55 1.27 0.29
C SER A 414 -6.12 -0.14 0.57
N ARG A 415 -7.36 -0.42 0.14
CA ARG A 415 -7.98 -1.75 0.25
C ARG A 415 -7.27 -2.83 -0.55
N THR A 416 -6.61 -2.47 -1.66
CA THR A 416 -5.88 -3.42 -2.53
C THR A 416 -4.79 -4.17 -1.77
N PHE A 417 -4.29 -3.61 -0.68
CA PHE A 417 -3.17 -4.15 0.08
C PHE A 417 -3.58 -5.01 1.27
N VAL A 418 -4.86 -5.06 1.64
CA VAL A 418 -5.31 -5.91 2.74
C VAL A 418 -5.16 -7.38 2.34
N SER A 419 -4.58 -8.19 3.22
CA SER A 419 -4.37 -9.63 2.99
C SER A 419 -4.77 -10.44 4.22
N HIS A 420 -5.16 -11.69 3.98
CA HIS A 420 -5.48 -12.67 5.03
C HIS A 420 -4.60 -13.94 4.96
N GLU A 421 -3.49 -13.90 4.19
CA GLU A 421 -2.64 -15.07 3.93
C GLU A 421 -2.00 -15.63 5.22
N PHE A 422 -1.53 -14.75 6.11
CA PHE A 422 -0.89 -15.10 7.39
C PHE A 422 -1.61 -14.44 8.58
N GLY A 423 -2.95 -14.46 8.54
CA GLY A 423 -3.80 -13.60 9.36
C GLY A 423 -4.02 -12.24 8.71
N THR A 424 -4.93 -11.44 9.24
CA THR A 424 -5.26 -10.12 8.69
C THR A 424 -4.03 -9.20 8.80
N GLY A 425 -3.67 -8.55 7.69
CA GLY A 425 -2.54 -7.63 7.59
C GLY A 425 -2.61 -6.76 6.33
N ILE A 426 -1.59 -5.93 6.12
CA ILE A 426 -1.50 -5.01 4.98
C ILE A 426 -0.15 -5.23 4.27
N TRP A 427 -0.18 -5.51 2.98
CA TRP A 427 1.01 -5.53 2.12
C TRP A 427 1.60 -4.12 1.99
N ALA A 428 2.93 -4.01 1.91
CA ALA A 428 3.59 -2.70 1.82
C ALA A 428 3.42 -2.04 0.44
N GLY A 429 3.48 -2.82 -0.65
CA GLY A 429 3.35 -2.26 -2.01
C GLY A 429 3.56 -3.27 -3.14
N LEU A 430 3.05 -2.93 -4.32
CA LEU A 430 3.12 -3.76 -5.52
C LEU A 430 4.19 -3.26 -6.52
N PRO A 431 4.90 -4.16 -7.21
CA PRO A 431 4.72 -5.62 -7.20
C PRO A 431 5.59 -6.33 -6.15
N TRP A 432 6.55 -5.63 -5.54
CA TRP A 432 7.69 -6.24 -4.85
C TRP A 432 7.44 -6.65 -3.40
N PHE A 433 6.54 -5.98 -2.70
CA PHE A 433 6.37 -6.11 -1.25
C PHE A 433 4.98 -6.65 -0.90
N LYS A 434 4.72 -7.85 -1.41
CA LYS A 434 3.55 -8.69 -1.08
C LYS A 434 3.66 -9.40 0.27
N ASP A 435 4.38 -8.79 1.21
CA ASP A 435 4.54 -9.28 2.58
C ASP A 435 3.95 -8.25 3.56
N CYS A 436 3.49 -8.71 4.71
CA CYS A 436 3.06 -7.82 5.79
C CYS A 436 4.30 -7.35 6.57
N TRP A 437 4.69 -6.10 6.33
CA TRP A 437 5.70 -5.41 7.13
C TRP A 437 5.02 -4.67 8.28
N GLY A 438 5.48 -4.88 9.52
CA GLY A 438 4.85 -4.32 10.71
C GLY A 438 4.83 -2.80 10.67
N ARG A 439 5.97 -2.18 10.34
CA ARG A 439 6.08 -0.72 10.20
C ARG A 439 5.08 -0.18 9.17
N ASP A 440 5.11 -0.70 7.95
CA ASP A 440 4.24 -0.27 6.85
C ASP A 440 2.76 -0.48 7.18
N THR A 441 2.43 -1.62 7.81
CA THR A 441 1.07 -1.95 8.26
C THR A 441 0.54 -0.89 9.22
N PHE A 442 1.30 -0.52 10.23
CA PHE A 442 0.82 0.43 11.25
C PHE A 442 0.92 1.89 10.81
N ILE A 443 1.76 2.24 9.84
CA ILE A 443 1.64 3.54 9.17
C ILE A 443 0.37 3.58 8.30
N ALA A 444 0.03 2.49 7.59
CA ALA A 444 -1.11 2.43 6.69
C ALA A 444 -2.47 2.20 7.39
N LEU A 445 -2.49 1.67 8.63
CA LEU A 445 -3.69 1.20 9.30
C LEU A 445 -4.78 2.28 9.39
N SER A 446 -4.39 3.50 9.76
CA SER A 446 -5.34 4.60 9.96
C SER A 446 -6.11 4.90 8.67
N GLY A 447 -5.41 5.14 7.57
CA GLY A 447 -6.01 5.43 6.26
C GLY A 447 -6.67 4.23 5.57
N THR A 448 -6.26 3.01 5.89
CA THR A 448 -6.80 1.78 5.29
C THR A 448 -8.09 1.33 5.97
N SER A 449 -8.11 1.32 7.31
CA SER A 449 -9.19 0.68 8.08
C SER A 449 -9.87 1.67 9.03
N LEU A 450 -9.10 2.40 9.84
CA LEU A 450 -9.64 3.21 10.95
C LEU A 450 -10.57 4.32 10.48
N VAL A 451 -10.09 5.23 9.63
CA VAL A 451 -10.87 6.38 9.15
C VAL A 451 -12.09 5.94 8.34
N ASN A 452 -12.02 4.75 7.73
CA ASN A 452 -13.12 4.14 6.97
C ASN A 452 -14.18 3.46 7.83
N GLY A 453 -14.01 3.42 9.16
CA GLY A 453 -14.93 2.75 10.07
C GLY A 453 -14.81 1.23 10.09
N LEU A 454 -13.73 0.67 9.52
CA LEU A 454 -13.47 -0.77 9.50
C LEU A 454 -12.77 -1.21 10.80
N PHE A 455 -13.41 -0.90 11.93
CA PHE A 455 -12.82 -1.08 13.26
C PHE A 455 -12.51 -2.55 13.60
N ILE A 456 -13.37 -3.49 13.18
CA ILE A 456 -13.13 -4.92 13.38
C ILE A 456 -11.84 -5.35 12.68
N GLU A 457 -11.66 -4.95 11.43
CA GLU A 457 -10.44 -5.26 10.68
C GLU A 457 -9.20 -4.61 11.32
N ALA A 458 -9.31 -3.34 11.74
CA ALA A 458 -8.21 -2.65 12.42
C ALA A 458 -7.78 -3.40 13.69
N LYS A 459 -8.74 -3.87 14.49
CA LYS A 459 -8.50 -4.72 15.66
C LYS A 459 -7.80 -6.02 15.28
N GLU A 460 -8.32 -6.74 14.28
CA GLU A 460 -7.76 -8.02 13.84
C GLU A 460 -6.30 -7.88 13.38
N ILE A 461 -5.96 -6.80 12.67
CA ILE A 461 -4.59 -6.50 12.25
C ILE A 461 -3.68 -6.30 13.47
N ILE A 462 -4.10 -5.48 14.44
CA ILE A 462 -3.32 -5.23 15.66
C ILE A 462 -3.16 -6.53 16.47
N GLU A 463 -4.23 -7.29 16.66
CA GLU A 463 -4.21 -8.56 17.38
C GLU A 463 -3.30 -9.59 16.71
N ASN A 464 -3.30 -9.65 15.38
CA ASN A 464 -2.44 -10.56 14.63
C ASN A 464 -0.96 -10.30 14.93
N PHE A 465 -0.47 -9.07 14.77
CA PHE A 465 0.92 -8.72 15.08
C PHE A 465 1.24 -8.83 16.57
N ALA A 466 0.32 -8.44 17.45
CA ALA A 466 0.50 -8.58 18.90
C ALA A 466 0.64 -10.05 19.32
N SER A 467 -0.08 -10.97 18.68
CA SER A 467 0.03 -12.42 18.95
C SER A 467 1.40 -13.00 18.60
N MET A 468 2.15 -12.32 17.72
CA MET A 468 3.48 -12.69 17.28
C MET A 468 4.59 -11.91 18.01
N GLN A 469 4.29 -11.22 19.12
CA GLN A 469 5.30 -10.49 19.89
C GLN A 469 6.42 -11.42 20.40
N MET A 470 7.66 -10.94 20.39
CA MET A 470 8.81 -11.68 20.94
C MET A 470 8.69 -11.83 22.46
N LEU A 471 8.58 -13.07 22.93
CA LEU A 471 8.37 -13.39 24.36
C LEU A 471 9.65 -13.82 25.10
N ASP A 472 10.73 -14.09 24.39
CA ASP A 472 12.02 -14.43 25.01
C ASP A 472 12.63 -13.18 25.66
N GLU A 473 12.70 -13.16 27.00
CA GLU A 473 13.19 -12.01 27.76
C GLU A 473 14.68 -11.75 27.55
N ASP A 474 15.45 -12.77 27.18
CA ASP A 474 16.88 -12.67 26.94
C ASP A 474 17.21 -12.25 25.50
N SER A 475 16.22 -12.31 24.61
CA SER A 475 16.32 -11.74 23.28
C SER A 475 16.45 -10.22 23.36
N PRO A 476 17.36 -9.59 22.58
CA PRO A 476 17.39 -8.14 22.44
C PRO A 476 16.08 -7.62 21.82
N ASN A 477 15.29 -8.46 21.15
CA ASN A 477 14.01 -8.06 20.57
C ASN A 477 12.82 -8.28 21.53
N TYR A 478 13.04 -8.57 22.82
CA TYR A 478 11.96 -8.80 23.78
C TYR A 478 10.88 -7.71 23.72
N GLY A 479 9.62 -8.12 23.60
CA GLY A 479 8.48 -7.22 23.52
C GLY A 479 8.27 -6.55 22.15
N ARG A 480 9.11 -6.79 21.14
CA ARG A 480 8.87 -6.29 19.78
C ARG A 480 7.90 -7.18 19.01
N ILE A 481 7.05 -6.56 18.20
CA ILE A 481 6.29 -7.27 17.16
C ILE A 481 7.16 -7.52 15.91
N PRO A 482 6.72 -8.40 14.99
CA PRO A 482 7.43 -8.61 13.73
C PRO A 482 7.65 -7.32 12.93
N ASN A 483 8.84 -7.17 12.37
CA ASN A 483 9.12 -6.23 11.29
C ASN A 483 8.54 -6.73 9.96
N ARG A 484 8.64 -8.04 9.68
CA ARG A 484 8.11 -8.64 8.45
C ARG A 484 7.66 -10.07 8.71
N VAL A 485 6.51 -10.41 8.14
CA VAL A 485 5.92 -11.75 8.17
C VAL A 485 5.83 -12.25 6.74
N THR A 486 6.62 -13.27 6.41
CA THR A 486 6.60 -13.93 5.08
C THR A 486 6.03 -15.34 5.11
N SER A 487 5.98 -15.95 6.30
CA SER A 487 5.30 -17.22 6.57
C SER A 487 5.17 -17.40 8.09
N LYS A 488 4.43 -18.43 8.51
CA LYS A 488 4.34 -18.82 9.93
C LYS A 488 5.66 -19.26 10.57
N THR A 489 6.70 -19.52 9.76
CA THR A 489 8.02 -19.98 10.22
C THR A 489 9.15 -19.00 9.91
N ASN A 490 8.88 -17.92 9.16
CA ASN A 490 9.87 -16.93 8.76
C ASN A 490 9.39 -15.50 9.11
N ILE A 491 9.83 -15.06 10.28
CA ILE A 491 9.47 -13.79 10.92
C ILE A 491 10.75 -13.11 11.38
N ILE A 492 10.92 -11.82 11.03
CA ILE A 492 12.06 -10.99 11.46
C ILE A 492 11.56 -9.86 12.36
N TYR A 493 12.38 -9.44 13.33
CA TYR A 493 12.02 -8.45 14.38
C TYR A 493 12.95 -7.22 14.40
N ASN A 494 13.71 -7.00 13.32
CA ASN A 494 14.77 -5.99 13.20
C ASN A 494 14.25 -4.57 12.91
N THR A 495 13.28 -4.10 13.70
CA THR A 495 12.74 -2.73 13.63
C THR A 495 12.71 -2.10 15.02
N THR A 496 13.04 -0.82 15.10
CA THR A 496 12.87 -0.04 16.34
C THR A 496 11.60 0.81 16.35
N ASP A 497 10.97 1.03 15.20
CA ASP A 497 9.81 1.90 15.01
C ASP A 497 8.48 1.15 14.81
N GLY A 498 8.51 -0.11 14.36
CA GLY A 498 7.29 -0.89 14.07
C GLY A 498 6.39 -1.12 15.28
N THR A 499 6.97 -1.48 16.44
CA THR A 499 6.16 -1.68 17.67
C THR A 499 5.59 -0.36 18.20
N PRO A 500 6.35 0.74 18.31
CA PRO A 500 5.77 2.03 18.65
C PRO A 500 4.64 2.51 17.73
N TRP A 501 4.75 2.31 16.41
CA TRP A 501 3.65 2.61 15.49
C TRP A 501 2.39 1.79 15.82
N MET A 502 2.52 0.48 16.06
CA MET A 502 1.39 -0.35 16.50
C MET A 502 0.76 0.18 17.80
N ILE A 503 1.57 0.59 18.78
CA ILE A 503 1.08 1.08 20.06
C ILE A 503 0.25 2.36 19.88
N ARG A 504 0.74 3.29 19.07
CA ARG A 504 0.02 4.53 18.72
C ARG A 504 -1.31 4.21 18.03
N GLU A 505 -1.29 3.32 17.03
CA GLU A 505 -2.49 2.93 16.29
C GLU A 505 -3.49 2.12 17.14
N ALA A 506 -3.01 1.34 18.11
CA ALA A 506 -3.88 0.67 19.07
C ALA A 506 -4.66 1.67 19.92
N LEU A 507 -4.02 2.77 20.34
CA LEU A 507 -4.71 3.84 21.05
C LEU A 507 -5.69 4.61 20.13
N GLU A 508 -5.33 4.91 18.88
CA GLU A 508 -6.27 5.46 17.90
C GLU A 508 -7.49 4.55 17.73
N TYR A 509 -7.29 3.25 17.54
CA TYR A 509 -8.37 2.27 17.45
C TYR A 509 -9.29 2.33 18.67
N ILE A 510 -8.74 2.35 19.88
CA ILE A 510 -9.52 2.46 21.12
C ILE A 510 -10.32 3.77 21.15
N ASN A 511 -9.70 4.88 20.74
CA ASN A 511 -10.32 6.20 20.71
C ASN A 511 -11.41 6.35 19.65
N TYR A 512 -11.33 5.61 18.53
CA TYR A 512 -12.38 5.58 17.51
C TYR A 512 -13.51 4.60 17.83
N SER A 513 -13.21 3.46 18.46
CA SER A 513 -14.16 2.35 18.65
C SER A 513 -14.81 2.30 20.03
N SER A 514 -14.19 2.92 21.04
CA SER A 514 -14.53 2.74 22.46
C SER A 514 -14.42 1.30 22.97
N ASP A 515 -13.63 0.43 22.32
CA ASP A 515 -13.46 -0.97 22.72
C ASP A 515 -12.59 -1.11 23.98
N VAL A 516 -13.20 -0.86 25.15
CA VAL A 516 -12.57 -0.97 26.47
C VAL A 516 -12.07 -2.38 26.75
N ALA A 517 -12.73 -3.42 26.20
CA ALA A 517 -12.31 -4.80 26.40
C ALA A 517 -10.96 -5.05 25.71
N PHE A 518 -10.82 -4.61 24.45
CA PHE A 518 -9.54 -4.64 23.74
C PHE A 518 -8.49 -3.78 24.45
N ALA A 519 -8.84 -2.56 24.90
CA ALA A 519 -7.91 -1.68 25.60
C ALA A 519 -7.26 -2.36 26.83
N LYS A 520 -8.05 -3.13 27.59
CA LYS A 520 -7.54 -3.94 28.71
C LYS A 520 -6.71 -5.14 28.24
N ALA A 521 -7.12 -5.79 27.15
CA ALA A 521 -6.46 -6.98 26.63
C ALA A 521 -5.09 -6.69 25.98
N ILE A 522 -4.91 -5.54 25.34
CA ILE A 522 -3.66 -5.15 24.68
C ILE A 522 -2.62 -4.57 25.66
N TYR A 523 -3.04 -4.11 26.85
CA TYR A 523 -2.16 -3.51 27.85
C TYR A 523 -0.90 -4.34 28.19
N PRO A 524 -0.97 -5.67 28.41
CA PRO A 524 0.21 -6.49 28.67
C PRO A 524 1.24 -6.47 27.52
N THR A 525 0.79 -6.32 26.28
CA THR A 525 1.65 -6.22 25.09
C THR A 525 2.50 -4.95 25.14
N LEU A 526 1.89 -3.80 25.47
CA LEU A 526 2.59 -2.52 25.64
C LEU A 526 3.59 -2.59 26.79
N LYS A 527 3.14 -3.12 27.94
CA LYS A 527 3.98 -3.26 29.13
C LYS A 527 5.23 -4.09 28.84
N ARG A 528 5.09 -5.18 28.09
CA ARG A 528 6.22 -6.02 27.67
C ARG A 528 7.20 -5.29 26.77
N PHE A 529 6.70 -4.52 25.80
CA PHE A 529 7.55 -3.70 24.93
C PHE A 529 8.37 -2.70 25.76
N ILE A 530 7.73 -1.97 26.66
CA ILE A 530 8.41 -1.00 27.53
C ILE A 530 9.47 -1.68 28.39
N THR A 531 9.17 -2.82 29.01
CA THR A 531 10.17 -3.60 29.77
C THR A 531 11.34 -4.05 28.90
N GLY A 532 11.10 -4.43 27.64
CA GLY A 532 12.17 -4.74 26.68
C GLY A 532 13.06 -3.55 26.37
N VAL A 533 12.46 -2.37 26.18
CA VAL A 533 13.21 -1.11 25.99
C VAL A 533 14.04 -0.77 27.23
N GLU A 534 13.43 -0.81 28.42
CA GLU A 534 14.11 -0.56 29.71
C GLU A 534 15.30 -1.49 29.94
N LYS A 535 15.19 -2.77 29.55
CA LYS A 535 16.25 -3.77 29.72
C LYS A 535 17.41 -3.60 28.74
N HIS A 536 17.11 -3.30 27.47
CA HIS A 536 18.09 -3.46 26.38
C HIS A 536 18.48 -2.17 25.65
N TYR A 537 17.66 -1.12 25.70
CA TYR A 537 17.80 0.06 24.84
C TYR A 537 17.65 1.41 25.55
N LEU A 538 17.27 1.45 26.82
CA LEU A 538 17.05 2.71 27.53
C LEU A 538 18.35 3.24 28.15
N ASN A 539 18.72 4.46 27.79
CA ASN A 539 19.86 5.14 28.41
C ASN A 539 19.44 5.90 29.69
N GLU A 540 20.42 6.28 30.52
CA GLU A 540 20.19 6.98 31.81
C GLU A 540 19.44 8.31 31.67
N ASP A 541 19.61 8.98 30.52
CA ASP A 541 18.91 10.21 30.15
C ASP A 541 17.45 9.97 29.71
N GLY A 542 17.01 8.72 29.71
CA GLY A 542 15.68 8.29 29.36
C GLY A 542 15.39 8.20 27.87
N LEU A 543 16.37 8.47 27.01
CA LEU A 543 16.24 8.34 25.56
C LEU A 543 16.46 6.89 25.12
N MET A 544 15.69 6.47 24.12
CA MET A 544 15.77 5.12 23.55
C MET A 544 16.90 5.05 22.51
N ALA A 545 17.85 4.16 22.75
CA ALA A 545 18.93 3.84 21.83
C ALA A 545 18.47 2.84 20.75
N HIS A 546 19.06 2.91 19.57
CA HIS A 546 18.84 1.97 18.47
C HIS A 546 20.06 1.86 17.56
N ARG A 547 20.12 0.84 16.68
CA ARG A 547 21.19 0.75 15.67
C ARG A 547 20.87 1.67 14.49
N HIS A 548 21.88 1.96 13.68
CA HIS A 548 21.74 2.89 12.56
C HIS A 548 20.60 2.56 11.57
N PRO A 549 20.43 1.31 11.06
CA PRO A 549 19.39 0.98 10.09
C PRO A 549 18.13 0.35 10.71
N ASP A 550 17.82 0.63 11.98
CA ASP A 550 16.62 0.06 12.63
C ASP A 550 15.37 0.97 12.48
N THR A 551 15.51 2.16 11.90
CA THR A 551 14.40 3.12 11.62
C THR A 551 13.81 2.90 10.23
N TRP A 552 12.72 3.58 9.85
CA TRP A 552 12.22 3.57 8.46
C TRP A 552 13.26 3.91 7.38
N MET A 553 14.35 4.61 7.74
CA MET A 553 15.52 4.78 6.89
C MET A 553 16.49 3.59 6.99
N ASP A 554 16.05 2.39 6.59
CA ASP A 554 16.73 1.11 6.87
C ASP A 554 17.61 0.57 5.73
N ALA A 555 17.75 1.28 4.62
CA ALA A 555 18.58 0.82 3.50
C ALA A 555 20.03 0.46 3.91
N LYS A 556 20.49 -0.73 3.50
CA LYS A 556 21.83 -1.27 3.82
C LYS A 556 22.66 -1.61 2.58
N ILE A 557 23.95 -1.30 2.63
CA ILE A 557 24.99 -1.83 1.73
C ILE A 557 25.25 -3.28 2.13
N ASP A 558 25.12 -4.20 1.17
CA ASP A 558 25.34 -5.64 1.35
C ASP A 558 24.58 -6.24 2.55
N GLY A 559 23.40 -5.69 2.88
CA GLY A 559 22.59 -6.13 4.02
C GLY A 559 23.20 -5.81 5.40
N MET A 560 24.31 -5.04 5.47
CA MET A 560 25.05 -4.85 6.72
C MET A 560 25.30 -3.39 7.10
N THR A 561 25.76 -2.56 6.17
CA THR A 561 26.23 -1.20 6.50
C THR A 561 25.16 -0.18 6.13
N PRO A 562 24.75 0.74 7.02
CA PRO A 562 23.67 1.68 6.71
C PRO A 562 24.08 2.67 5.60
N TRP A 563 23.19 2.90 4.64
CA TRP A 563 23.33 4.02 3.69
C TRP A 563 23.12 5.38 4.38
N SER A 564 22.19 5.42 5.34
CA SER A 564 21.77 6.62 6.07
C SER A 564 21.87 6.40 7.58
N PRO A 565 23.07 6.49 8.19
CA PRO A 565 23.25 6.23 9.61
C PRO A 565 22.55 7.30 10.48
N ARG A 566 21.64 6.88 11.38
CA ARG A 566 20.92 7.78 12.30
C ARG A 566 20.94 7.38 13.78
N GLY A 567 21.56 6.24 14.12
CA GLY A 567 21.79 5.84 15.50
C GLY A 567 22.86 6.68 16.22
N PRO A 568 22.92 6.60 17.58
CA PRO A 568 22.05 5.77 18.40
C PRO A 568 20.69 6.39 18.75
N LYS A 569 20.44 7.69 18.51
CA LYS A 569 19.20 8.34 18.96
C LYS A 569 18.63 9.27 17.87
N ALA A 570 17.71 8.77 17.06
CA ALA A 570 16.98 9.54 16.05
C ALA A 570 15.73 10.22 16.63
N ASN A 571 15.38 11.40 16.11
CA ASN A 571 14.33 12.24 16.68
C ASN A 571 12.90 11.65 16.59
N ASP A 572 12.58 10.99 15.48
CA ASP A 572 11.34 10.27 15.22
C ASP A 572 11.20 9.06 16.15
N ILE A 573 12.29 8.36 16.43
CA ILE A 573 12.30 7.26 17.41
C ILE A 573 12.03 7.78 18.82
N GLN A 574 12.57 8.95 19.19
CA GLN A 574 12.26 9.55 20.49
C GLN A 574 10.80 10.01 20.58
N ALA A 575 10.23 10.52 19.49
CA ALA A 575 8.81 10.87 19.43
C ALA A 575 7.91 9.63 19.58
N LEU A 576 8.24 8.54 18.88
CA LEU A 576 7.56 7.24 19.00
C LEU A 576 7.68 6.66 20.40
N TRP A 577 8.86 6.75 21.02
CA TRP A 577 9.09 6.28 22.38
C TRP A 577 8.28 7.08 23.41
N PHE A 578 8.33 8.41 23.31
CA PHE A 578 7.53 9.31 24.12
C PHE A 578 6.04 9.00 24.01
N GLU A 579 5.54 8.77 22.79
CA GLU A 579 4.13 8.46 22.58
C GLU A 579 3.74 7.06 23.06
N SER A 580 4.65 6.08 22.96
CA SER A 580 4.43 4.75 23.53
C SER A 580 4.23 4.82 25.05
N LEU A 581 5.01 5.66 25.75
CA LEU A 581 4.84 5.90 27.19
C LEU A 581 3.49 6.59 27.47
N ASN A 582 3.10 7.61 26.70
CA ASN A 582 1.81 8.29 26.87
C ASN A 582 0.62 7.34 26.66
N CYS A 583 0.70 6.45 25.68
CA CYS A 583 -0.30 5.41 25.45
C CYS A 583 -0.38 4.46 26.64
N ALA A 584 0.78 4.00 27.12
CA ALA A 584 0.85 3.08 28.25
C ALA A 584 0.35 3.70 29.57
N ILE A 585 0.60 4.99 29.80
CA ILE A 585 0.06 5.75 30.94
C ILE A 585 -1.48 5.78 30.90
N GLN A 586 -2.08 6.05 29.73
CA GLN A 586 -3.53 6.04 29.57
C GLN A 586 -4.13 4.66 29.85
N LEU A 587 -3.53 3.59 29.32
CA LEU A 587 -4.01 2.24 29.55
C LEU A 587 -3.74 1.75 30.99
N ALA A 588 -2.63 2.14 31.62
CA ALA A 588 -2.33 1.85 33.02
C ALA A 588 -3.40 2.45 33.95
N ASN A 589 -3.81 3.69 33.70
CA ASN A 589 -4.92 4.32 34.40
C ASN A 589 -6.23 3.53 34.21
N LEU A 590 -6.54 3.11 32.99
CA LEU A 590 -7.73 2.33 32.67
C LEU A 590 -7.79 0.96 33.41
N VAL A 591 -6.63 0.30 33.58
CA VAL A 591 -6.55 -1.01 34.28
C VAL A 591 -6.26 -0.90 35.78
N GLY A 592 -5.96 0.30 36.29
CA GLY A 592 -5.62 0.52 37.70
C GLY A 592 -4.18 0.15 38.10
N ASP A 593 -3.22 0.16 37.16
CA ASP A 593 -1.79 -0.12 37.41
C ASP A 593 -1.05 1.18 37.77
N SER A 594 -1.32 1.70 38.97
CA SER A 594 -0.78 2.99 39.42
C SER A 594 0.74 3.03 39.58
N ASP A 595 1.41 1.88 39.74
CA ASP A 595 2.87 1.84 39.87
C ASP A 595 3.54 2.05 38.51
N SER A 596 3.04 1.36 37.47
CA SER A 596 3.56 1.54 36.10
C SER A 596 3.21 2.92 35.56
N GLU A 597 2.00 3.42 35.83
CA GLU A 597 1.58 4.78 35.48
C GLU A 597 2.57 5.82 36.00
N LYS A 598 2.86 5.83 37.31
CA LYS A 598 3.79 6.80 37.92
C LYS A 598 5.19 6.69 37.33
N SER A 599 5.69 5.46 37.17
CA SER A 599 7.02 5.20 36.61
C SER A 599 7.14 5.76 35.18
N TRP A 600 6.16 5.47 34.34
CA TRP A 600 6.14 5.91 32.94
C TRP A 600 5.88 7.42 32.81
N THR A 601 5.08 8.02 33.70
CA THR A 601 4.91 9.48 33.75
C THR A 601 6.25 10.18 34.06
N ILE A 602 7.04 9.65 35.01
CA ILE A 602 8.40 10.16 35.28
C ILE A 602 9.30 9.97 34.05
N GLN A 603 9.24 8.80 33.42
CA GLN A 603 10.06 8.47 32.26
C GLN A 603 9.75 9.36 31.05
N ALA A 604 8.47 9.62 30.76
CA ALA A 604 8.03 10.52 29.70
C ALA A 604 8.49 11.97 29.96
N GLY A 605 8.46 12.40 31.23
CA GLY A 605 9.05 13.67 31.64
C GLY A 605 10.55 13.78 31.34
N LYS A 606 11.32 12.74 31.66
CA LYS A 606 12.76 12.67 31.33
C LYS A 606 13.02 12.69 29.83
N VAL A 607 12.25 11.94 29.03
CA VAL A 607 12.36 11.97 27.56
C VAL A 607 12.15 13.38 27.05
N LYS A 608 11.10 14.06 27.52
CA LYS A 608 10.77 15.43 27.10
C LYS A 608 11.88 16.43 27.47
N GLU A 609 12.43 16.34 28.68
CA GLU A 609 13.53 17.19 29.14
C GLU A 609 14.82 16.93 28.34
N SER A 610 15.23 15.67 28.19
CA SER A 610 16.41 15.28 27.41
C SER A 610 16.28 15.66 25.94
N PHE A 611 15.10 15.48 25.35
CA PHE A 611 14.84 15.88 23.97
C PHE A 611 14.99 17.40 23.81
N ALA A 612 14.37 18.18 24.69
CA ALA A 612 14.41 19.63 24.65
C ALA A 612 15.81 20.23 24.87
N THR A 613 16.68 19.54 25.61
CA THR A 613 18.03 20.01 25.96
C THR A 613 19.12 19.52 24.99
N LYS A 614 18.97 18.32 24.41
CA LYS A 614 20.00 17.70 23.58
C LYS A 614 19.75 17.84 22.07
N PHE A 615 18.49 17.84 21.63
CA PHE A 615 18.17 17.91 20.20
C PHE A 615 17.98 19.34 19.69
N TRP A 616 17.67 20.30 20.56
CA TRP A 616 17.36 21.65 20.12
C TRP A 616 18.58 22.59 20.18
N ASP A 617 18.80 23.33 19.10
CA ASP A 617 19.75 24.42 19.04
C ASP A 617 19.03 25.77 19.18
N ASP A 618 19.10 26.37 20.36
CA ASP A 618 18.49 27.69 20.61
C ASP A 618 19.16 28.81 19.80
N LYS A 619 20.42 28.66 19.38
CA LYS A 619 21.14 29.70 18.63
C LYS A 619 20.69 29.78 17.17
N ASN A 620 20.50 28.63 16.53
CA ASN A 620 20.15 28.55 15.11
C ASN A 620 18.69 28.15 14.87
N HIS A 621 17.91 27.91 15.93
CA HIS A 621 16.53 27.44 15.90
C HIS A 621 16.34 26.17 15.06
N ARG A 622 17.18 25.17 15.32
CA ARG A 622 17.20 23.89 14.59
C ARG A 622 17.00 22.72 15.52
N LEU A 623 16.20 21.77 15.05
CA LEU A 623 16.11 20.44 15.65
C LEU A 623 17.17 19.54 15.03
N ALA A 624 17.90 18.79 15.84
CA ALA A 624 18.77 17.73 15.37
C ALA A 624 17.94 16.59 14.75
N ASP A 625 18.39 16.04 13.62
CA ASP A 625 17.81 14.82 13.06
C ASP A 625 18.09 13.62 13.97
N HIS A 626 19.31 13.53 14.48
CA HIS A 626 19.71 12.53 15.45
C HIS A 626 20.86 13.02 16.33
N LEU A 627 21.09 12.31 17.43
CA LEU A 627 22.33 12.38 18.20
C LEU A 627 23.21 11.20 17.82
N SER A 628 24.49 11.48 17.59
CA SER A 628 25.52 10.47 17.36
C SER A 628 26.13 10.01 18.70
N GLN A 629 27.28 9.34 18.68
CA GLN A 629 28.00 8.95 19.89
C GLN A 629 28.27 10.18 20.76
N ASP A 630 28.29 9.99 22.08
CA ASP A 630 28.49 11.07 23.08
C ASP A 630 27.46 12.22 22.99
N ASP A 631 26.25 11.92 22.51
CA ASP A 631 25.14 12.87 22.33
C ASP A 631 25.45 14.08 21.42
N MET A 632 26.36 13.91 20.46
CA MET A 632 26.70 14.96 19.50
C MET A 632 25.58 15.13 18.46
N PRO A 633 24.93 16.31 18.36
CA PRO A 633 23.78 16.52 17.49
C PRO A 633 24.16 16.70 16.02
N ASP A 634 23.39 16.07 15.13
CA ASP A 634 23.41 16.32 13.68
C ASP A 634 22.21 17.20 13.28
N TYR A 635 22.49 18.42 12.81
CA TYR A 635 21.47 19.40 12.42
C TYR A 635 21.12 19.38 10.93
N SER A 636 21.36 18.26 10.24
CA SER A 636 20.86 18.06 8.88
C SER A 636 19.34 18.13 8.89
N VAL A 637 18.76 18.92 7.97
CA VAL A 637 17.30 19.01 7.87
C VAL A 637 16.79 17.81 7.10
N ARG A 638 15.92 17.04 7.75
CA ARG A 638 15.24 15.87 7.22
C ARG A 638 13.77 15.90 7.60
N THR A 639 12.96 15.23 6.77
CA THR A 639 11.51 15.16 6.92
C THR A 639 11.07 14.57 8.28
N ASN A 640 11.90 13.73 8.90
CA ASN A 640 11.67 13.10 10.22
C ASN A 640 11.35 14.11 11.33
N GLN A 641 11.90 15.32 11.23
CA GLN A 641 11.68 16.38 12.22
C GLN A 641 10.18 16.72 12.36
N LEU A 642 9.41 16.62 11.28
CA LEU A 642 7.96 16.85 11.29
C LEU A 642 7.20 15.76 12.06
N MET A 643 7.74 14.54 12.13
CA MET A 643 7.13 13.47 12.92
C MET A 643 7.12 13.76 14.43
N THR A 644 8.05 14.60 14.90
CA THR A 644 8.07 15.05 16.30
C THR A 644 6.86 15.92 16.68
N ILE A 645 6.11 16.37 15.67
CA ILE A 645 4.88 17.16 15.78
C ILE A 645 3.64 16.29 15.55
N SER A 646 3.69 15.35 14.58
CA SER A 646 2.52 14.56 14.16
C SER A 646 2.32 13.25 14.93
N ILE A 647 3.38 12.69 15.51
CA ILE A 647 3.30 11.44 16.27
C ILE A 647 2.58 11.65 17.61
N PRO A 648 3.00 12.62 18.46
CA PRO A 648 2.36 12.79 19.77
C PRO A 648 0.92 13.27 19.63
N GLN A 649 -0.04 12.54 20.21
CA GLN A 649 -1.46 12.82 20.02
C GLN A 649 -1.97 13.88 21.01
N ASN A 650 -1.67 13.71 22.29
CA ASN A 650 -2.26 14.49 23.38
C ASN A 650 -1.28 15.44 24.06
N SER A 651 -0.03 15.02 24.19
CA SER A 651 1.02 15.76 24.89
C SER A 651 2.08 16.17 23.88
N PRO A 652 2.39 17.46 23.69
CA PRO A 652 3.43 17.86 22.76
C PRO A 652 4.83 17.52 23.32
N LEU A 653 5.71 17.01 22.45
CA LEU A 653 7.11 16.76 22.80
C LEU A 653 7.91 18.07 22.85
N ASN A 654 7.58 19.03 21.99
CA ASN A 654 8.26 20.32 21.88
C ASN A 654 7.36 21.48 22.34
N GLN A 655 7.99 22.65 22.55
CA GLN A 655 7.27 23.90 22.73
C GLN A 655 6.74 24.39 21.38
N ASN A 656 5.57 25.05 21.38
CA ASN A 656 4.90 25.52 20.16
C ASN A 656 5.81 26.38 19.26
N GLU A 657 6.60 27.29 19.84
CA GLU A 657 7.55 28.13 19.07
C GLU A 657 8.62 27.29 18.35
N ARG A 658 9.17 26.27 19.00
CA ARG A 658 10.16 25.35 18.40
C ARG A 658 9.54 24.55 17.25
N GLU A 659 8.30 24.08 17.43
CA GLU A 659 7.56 23.39 16.37
C GLU A 659 7.33 24.27 15.14
N GLN A 660 7.05 25.58 15.31
CA GLN A 660 6.97 26.51 14.19
C GLN A 660 8.29 26.59 13.40
N TYR A 661 9.43 26.69 14.08
CA TYR A 661 10.73 26.67 13.40
C TYR A 661 11.04 25.32 12.73
N ILE A 662 10.64 24.20 13.32
CA ILE A 662 10.76 22.87 12.70
C ILE A 662 9.99 22.84 11.37
N VAL A 663 8.73 23.30 11.36
CA VAL A 663 7.92 23.40 10.14
C VAL A 663 8.57 24.34 9.14
N LYS A 664 9.01 25.53 9.57
CA LYS A 664 9.67 26.49 8.69
C LYS A 664 10.89 25.89 8.00
N ASN A 665 11.80 25.31 8.78
CA ASN A 665 13.02 24.71 8.27
C ASN A 665 12.72 23.56 7.29
N ALA A 666 11.81 22.65 7.64
CA ALA A 666 11.48 21.52 6.78
C ALA A 666 10.83 21.98 5.46
N VAL A 667 9.87 22.89 5.51
CA VAL A 667 9.13 23.33 4.31
C VAL A 667 10.01 24.17 3.38
N GLU A 668 10.79 25.12 3.92
CA GLU A 668 11.61 26.02 3.09
C GLU A 668 12.88 25.35 2.53
N THR A 669 13.23 24.14 3.00
CA THR A 669 14.42 23.40 2.52
C THR A 669 14.12 22.07 1.82
N LEU A 670 13.00 21.41 2.16
CA LEU A 670 12.69 20.06 1.68
C LEU A 670 11.45 19.99 0.79
N LEU A 671 10.46 20.86 0.99
CA LEU A 671 9.14 20.72 0.36
C LEU A 671 9.12 21.37 -1.03
N PHE A 672 9.20 20.55 -2.07
CA PHE A 672 8.99 20.97 -3.45
C PHE A 672 7.50 20.87 -3.83
N PRO A 673 7.07 21.48 -4.96
CA PRO A 673 5.67 21.44 -5.39
C PRO A 673 5.05 20.04 -5.59
N TRP A 674 5.88 19.01 -5.76
CA TRP A 674 5.46 17.62 -6.00
C TRP A 674 5.68 16.68 -4.81
N GLY A 675 6.31 17.15 -3.72
CA GLY A 675 6.54 16.35 -2.53
C GLY A 675 7.73 16.82 -1.71
N ILE A 676 7.93 16.17 -0.56
CA ILE A 676 8.97 16.53 0.40
C ILE A 676 10.19 15.61 0.29
N CYS A 677 11.36 16.20 0.13
CA CYS A 677 12.63 15.48 0.05
C CYS A 677 13.01 14.86 1.39
N SER A 678 13.60 13.66 1.37
CA SER A 678 14.10 12.99 2.59
C SER A 678 15.35 13.64 3.21
N LEU A 679 16.00 14.55 2.50
CA LEU A 679 17.19 15.30 2.91
C LEU A 679 17.29 16.63 2.14
N GLN A 680 17.77 17.68 2.79
CA GLN A 680 17.97 19.00 2.15
C GLN A 680 19.00 18.96 1.02
N GLN A 681 18.75 19.72 -0.06
CA GLN A 681 19.57 19.71 -1.28
C GLN A 681 20.99 20.26 -1.09
N GLU A 682 21.21 21.07 -0.06
CA GLU A 682 22.53 21.61 0.31
C GLU A 682 23.43 20.55 0.95
N HIS A 683 22.86 19.45 1.45
CA HIS A 683 23.63 18.44 2.15
C HIS A 683 24.54 17.67 1.20
N VAL A 684 25.76 17.35 1.65
CA VAL A 684 26.81 16.71 0.82
C VAL A 684 26.44 15.31 0.32
N ASP A 685 25.54 14.63 1.04
CA ASP A 685 25.02 13.30 0.70
C ASP A 685 23.73 13.37 -0.14
N PHE A 686 23.27 14.55 -0.58
CA PHE A 686 22.04 14.64 -1.36
C PHE A 686 22.15 13.97 -2.74
N HIS A 687 21.14 13.19 -3.10
CA HIS A 687 20.97 12.50 -4.38
C HIS A 687 19.65 12.97 -5.01
N PRO A 688 19.69 13.74 -6.11
CA PRO A 688 18.49 14.29 -6.72
C PRO A 688 17.61 13.27 -7.47
N TYR A 689 18.20 12.14 -7.89
CA TYR A 689 17.52 11.11 -8.68
C TYR A 689 17.62 9.76 -7.95
N HIS A 690 16.49 9.10 -7.74
CA HIS A 690 16.45 7.82 -7.01
C HIS A 690 17.10 6.70 -7.83
N ASP A 691 16.72 6.53 -9.09
CA ASP A 691 17.25 5.48 -9.96
C ASP A 691 18.25 6.04 -11.00
N ASN A 692 19.52 6.18 -10.59
CA ASN A 692 20.62 6.62 -11.47
C ASN A 692 21.80 5.65 -11.44
N GLN A 693 21.56 4.46 -12.00
CA GLN A 693 22.49 3.32 -11.94
C GLN A 693 23.84 3.56 -12.62
N ALA A 694 23.91 4.53 -13.55
CA ALA A 694 25.17 4.92 -14.16
C ALA A 694 26.15 5.48 -13.11
N MET A 695 25.62 6.14 -12.08
CA MET A 695 26.38 6.86 -11.06
C MET A 695 26.43 6.14 -9.71
N TYR A 696 25.35 5.50 -9.28
CA TYR A 696 25.26 4.87 -7.95
C TYR A 696 24.12 3.85 -7.86
N HIS A 697 24.16 3.02 -6.81
CA HIS A 697 23.04 2.13 -6.44
C HIS A 697 21.85 2.95 -5.91
N LYS A 698 20.61 2.60 -6.29
CA LYS A 698 19.38 3.34 -5.90
C LYS A 698 19.22 3.55 -4.39
N ASP A 699 19.59 2.55 -3.58
CA ASP A 699 19.55 2.62 -2.11
C ASP A 699 20.42 3.74 -1.53
N ALA A 700 21.45 4.19 -2.26
CA ALA A 700 22.23 5.35 -1.86
C ALA A 700 21.39 6.64 -1.82
N ALA A 701 20.44 6.77 -2.74
CA ALA A 701 19.53 7.90 -2.87
C ALA A 701 18.25 7.76 -2.05
N TYR A 702 17.81 6.52 -1.79
CA TYR A 702 16.50 6.16 -1.21
C TYR A 702 16.08 6.98 0.01
N HIS A 703 17.00 7.28 0.94
CA HIS A 703 16.75 8.18 2.07
C HIS A 703 17.67 9.40 2.09
N ASN A 704 18.25 9.80 0.96
CA ASN A 704 19.20 10.92 0.89
C ASN A 704 18.82 11.91 -0.22
N GLY A 705 17.54 12.19 -0.40
CA GLY A 705 17.04 13.19 -1.34
C GLY A 705 15.73 12.79 -1.98
N THR A 706 15.56 11.50 -2.28
CA THR A 706 14.33 10.92 -2.83
C THR A 706 13.09 11.37 -2.06
N ILE A 707 12.04 11.69 -2.80
CA ILE A 707 10.72 12.05 -2.27
C ILE A 707 9.93 10.76 -2.05
N TRP A 708 9.28 10.64 -0.89
CA TRP A 708 8.39 9.53 -0.57
C TRP A 708 6.96 10.04 -0.46
N GLY A 709 5.99 9.34 -1.06
CA GLY A 709 4.59 9.78 -1.05
C GLY A 709 4.02 9.93 0.35
N TRP A 710 4.24 8.93 1.23
CA TRP A 710 3.74 8.94 2.60
C TRP A 710 4.32 10.07 3.47
N ASN A 711 5.49 10.62 3.15
CA ASN A 711 6.07 11.74 3.90
C ASN A 711 5.24 13.03 3.79
N ALA A 712 4.38 13.12 2.76
CA ALA A 712 3.40 14.18 2.68
C ALA A 712 2.40 14.14 3.83
N GLY A 713 2.09 12.96 4.37
CA GLY A 713 1.10 12.75 5.42
C GLY A 713 1.34 13.59 6.67
N PHE A 714 2.48 13.37 7.32
CA PHE A 714 2.88 14.16 8.50
C PHE A 714 3.27 15.61 8.16
N THR A 715 3.61 15.91 6.90
CA THR A 715 3.84 17.29 6.43
C THR A 715 2.52 18.07 6.41
N ILE A 716 1.46 17.47 5.86
CA ILE A 716 0.11 18.03 5.83
C ILE A 716 -0.43 18.19 7.25
N THR A 717 -0.22 17.20 8.13
CA THR A 717 -0.59 17.31 9.55
C THR A 717 0.09 18.49 10.24
N ALA A 718 1.42 18.65 10.08
CA ALA A 718 2.14 19.75 10.70
C ALA A 718 1.68 21.13 10.17
N LEU A 719 1.47 21.26 8.85
CA LEU A 719 0.96 22.50 8.26
C LEU A 719 -0.45 22.85 8.74
N ASN A 720 -1.36 21.87 8.82
CA ASN A 720 -2.73 22.09 9.30
C ASN A 720 -2.76 22.47 10.79
N LYS A 721 -1.92 21.84 11.64
CA LYS A 721 -1.76 22.22 13.06
C LYS A 721 -1.44 23.71 13.23
N PHE A 722 -0.64 24.28 12.33
CA PHE A 722 -0.24 25.69 12.36
C PHE A 722 -1.05 26.61 11.42
N LYS A 723 -2.24 26.17 10.99
CA LYS A 723 -3.15 26.97 10.16
C LYS A 723 -2.51 27.43 8.84
N GLN A 724 -1.70 26.55 8.24
CA GLN A 724 -1.10 26.68 6.90
C GLN A 724 -1.80 25.78 5.87
N GLN A 725 -3.12 25.58 6.03
CA GLN A 725 -3.90 24.62 5.25
C GLN A 725 -3.95 24.94 3.75
N ASP A 726 -3.84 26.21 3.35
CA ASP A 726 -3.78 26.58 1.92
C ASP A 726 -2.48 26.11 1.27
N LEU A 727 -1.36 26.15 2.00
CA LEU A 727 -0.07 25.66 1.52
C LEU A 727 -0.05 24.13 1.49
N SER A 728 -0.59 23.46 2.52
CA SER A 728 -0.73 21.99 2.51
C SER A 728 -1.66 21.52 1.40
N TYR A 729 -2.71 22.29 1.08
CA TYR A 729 -3.63 21.96 0.01
C TYR A 729 -2.97 22.02 -1.36
N GLN A 730 -2.03 22.94 -1.61
CA GLN A 730 -1.24 22.93 -2.85
C GLN A 730 -0.48 21.61 -3.05
N LEU A 731 0.11 21.06 -1.96
CA LEU A 731 0.74 19.74 -1.98
C LEU A 731 -0.30 18.64 -2.23
N SER A 732 -1.43 18.65 -1.52
CA SER A 732 -2.51 17.66 -1.71
C SER A 732 -3.10 17.66 -3.12
N LYS A 733 -3.14 18.81 -3.80
CA LYS A 733 -3.55 18.94 -5.21
C LYS A 733 -2.52 18.35 -6.18
N ASN A 734 -1.24 18.42 -5.86
CA ASN A 734 -0.22 17.73 -6.66
C ASN A 734 -0.34 16.21 -6.49
N LEU A 735 -0.44 15.73 -5.26
CA LEU A 735 -0.63 14.31 -4.94
C LEU A 735 -1.94 13.75 -5.55
N ALA A 736 -3.00 14.56 -5.61
CA ALA A 736 -4.24 14.19 -6.31
C ALA A 736 -4.00 13.85 -7.79
N LYS A 737 -3.16 14.64 -8.47
CA LYS A 737 -2.79 14.38 -9.87
C LYS A 737 -1.95 13.13 -10.00
N GLN A 738 -1.08 12.85 -9.04
CA GLN A 738 -0.33 11.59 -9.00
C GLN A 738 -1.29 10.40 -8.97
N ILE A 739 -2.28 10.42 -8.06
CA ILE A 739 -3.29 9.35 -7.95
C ILE A 739 -4.15 9.20 -9.22
N LEU A 740 -4.58 10.32 -9.80
CA LEU A 740 -5.60 10.30 -10.87
C LEU A 740 -5.01 10.17 -12.28
N THR A 741 -3.78 10.64 -12.49
CA THR A 741 -3.24 10.84 -13.85
C THR A 741 -1.85 10.28 -14.08
N GLN A 742 -1.07 10.01 -13.03
CA GLN A 742 0.29 9.46 -13.17
C GLN A 742 0.30 7.94 -13.07
N GLY A 743 1.34 7.34 -13.67
CA GLY A 743 1.71 5.95 -13.43
C GLY A 743 0.55 4.97 -13.43
N CYS A 744 0.51 4.14 -12.39
CA CYS A 744 -0.60 3.24 -12.11
C CYS A 744 -1.79 4.04 -11.55
N ARG A 745 -2.82 4.22 -12.38
CA ARG A 745 -3.93 5.13 -12.05
C ARG A 745 -4.80 4.57 -10.94
N GLY A 746 -5.35 5.49 -10.15
CA GLY A 746 -6.17 5.18 -8.97
C GLY A 746 -5.33 4.88 -7.73
N THR A 747 -3.99 4.88 -7.81
CA THR A 747 -3.08 4.63 -6.68
C THR A 747 -1.84 5.53 -6.77
N MET A 748 -0.91 5.44 -5.83
CA MET A 748 0.29 6.27 -5.77
C MET A 748 1.55 5.39 -5.71
N SER A 749 2.60 5.82 -6.41
CA SER A 749 3.92 5.21 -6.34
C SER A 749 4.60 5.45 -4.99
N GLU A 750 5.67 4.71 -4.74
CA GLU A 750 6.47 4.83 -3.51
C GLU A 750 7.30 6.11 -3.49
N ASN A 751 7.98 6.38 -4.61
CA ASN A 751 9.02 7.38 -4.68
C ASN A 751 8.92 8.23 -5.93
N LEU A 752 9.36 9.48 -5.80
CA LEU A 752 9.67 10.37 -6.90
C LEU A 752 11.14 10.80 -6.83
N ASP A 753 11.72 11.08 -7.99
CA ASP A 753 12.94 11.87 -8.05
C ASP A 753 12.74 13.23 -7.37
N ALA A 754 13.76 13.71 -6.67
CA ALA A 754 13.69 15.01 -6.03
C ALA A 754 13.63 16.12 -7.09
N PHE A 755 14.47 16.01 -8.12
CA PHE A 755 14.54 16.98 -9.21
C PHE A 755 13.69 16.49 -10.38
N GLN A 756 12.70 17.31 -10.76
CA GLN A 756 11.74 17.01 -11.81
C GLN A 756 11.86 18.05 -12.93
N GLU A 757 11.82 17.63 -14.19
CA GLU A 757 11.86 18.57 -15.32
C GLU A 757 10.60 19.44 -15.40
N GLY A 758 9.48 18.96 -14.83
CA GLY A 758 8.23 19.71 -14.73
C GLY A 758 7.19 19.03 -13.84
N ASN A 759 6.05 19.69 -13.66
CA ASN A 759 5.01 19.27 -12.71
C ASN A 759 3.98 18.26 -13.29
N ARG A 760 4.17 17.78 -14.53
CA ARG A 760 3.18 16.97 -15.26
C ARG A 760 3.60 15.53 -15.53
N ASP A 761 4.87 15.28 -15.82
CA ASP A 761 5.38 13.96 -16.16
C ASP A 761 6.45 13.62 -15.12
N LEU A 762 5.98 13.41 -13.88
CA LEU A 762 6.88 13.20 -12.74
C LEU A 762 7.56 11.84 -12.91
N VAL A 763 8.86 11.79 -12.62
CA VAL A 763 9.63 10.54 -12.65
C VAL A 763 9.37 9.76 -11.37
N GLU A 764 8.58 8.70 -11.52
CA GLU A 764 8.25 7.73 -10.47
C GLU A 764 9.27 6.61 -10.38
N SER A 765 9.45 6.07 -9.18
CA SER A 765 10.33 4.94 -8.90
C SER A 765 9.85 4.16 -7.67
N GLY A 766 10.52 3.03 -7.36
CA GLY A 766 10.08 2.13 -6.30
C GLY A 766 8.87 1.27 -6.73
N THR A 767 8.01 0.92 -5.79
CA THR A 767 6.71 0.27 -6.07
C THR A 767 5.77 1.23 -6.82
N PHE A 768 4.99 0.71 -7.78
CA PHE A 768 4.06 1.53 -8.57
C PHE A 768 2.73 1.78 -7.84
N ALA A 769 2.45 1.02 -6.78
CA ALA A 769 1.27 1.14 -5.93
C ALA A 769 1.70 0.84 -4.50
N GLN A 770 1.53 1.79 -3.59
CA GLN A 770 2.15 1.74 -2.27
C GLN A 770 1.15 2.11 -1.17
N ALA A 771 1.07 1.29 -0.12
CA ALA A 771 -0.04 1.29 0.85
C ALA A 771 -0.07 2.52 1.77
N TRP A 772 1.01 2.77 2.50
CA TRP A 772 1.24 3.93 3.37
C TRP A 772 1.06 5.30 2.69
N SER A 773 1.39 5.47 1.41
CA SER A 773 1.24 6.69 0.62
C SER A 773 -0.22 7.01 0.37
N VAL A 774 -0.99 6.05 -0.16
CA VAL A 774 -2.44 6.26 -0.37
C VAL A 774 -3.20 6.35 0.94
N SER A 775 -2.73 5.64 1.98
CA SER A 775 -3.33 5.65 3.32
C SER A 775 -3.12 6.97 4.02
N GLU A 776 -1.90 7.53 4.03
CA GLU A 776 -1.65 8.86 4.61
C GLU A 776 -2.46 9.96 3.89
N TYR A 777 -2.56 9.88 2.56
CA TYR A 777 -3.41 10.82 1.80
C TYR A 777 -4.89 10.71 2.19
N ALA A 778 -5.41 9.48 2.33
CA ALA A 778 -6.78 9.23 2.78
C ALA A 778 -7.00 9.74 4.23
N ARG A 779 -6.04 9.47 5.12
CA ARG A 779 -6.08 9.90 6.52
C ARG A 779 -6.14 11.42 6.65
N ASN A 780 -5.35 12.15 5.86
CA ASN A 780 -5.30 13.61 5.93
C ASN A 780 -6.64 14.28 5.65
N ALA A 781 -7.46 13.73 4.75
CA ALA A 781 -8.79 14.27 4.45
C ALA A 781 -9.64 14.39 5.73
N GLN A 782 -9.63 13.35 6.56
CA GLN A 782 -10.45 13.28 7.76
C GLN A 782 -9.78 13.88 8.99
N GLN A 783 -8.55 13.48 9.28
CA GLN A 783 -7.90 13.87 10.54
C GLN A 783 -7.36 15.29 10.50
N ASP A 784 -6.97 15.80 9.32
CA ASP A 784 -6.25 17.09 9.23
C ASP A 784 -7.12 18.21 8.65
N TYR A 785 -7.79 17.98 7.50
CA TYR A 785 -8.66 19.00 6.88
C TYR A 785 -10.02 19.11 7.56
N LEU A 786 -10.71 17.98 7.81
CA LEU A 786 -11.92 17.99 8.62
C LEU A 786 -11.62 18.16 10.11
N GLY A 787 -10.37 17.85 10.54
CA GLY A 787 -9.94 17.97 11.93
C GLY A 787 -10.66 17.01 12.87
N TYR A 788 -11.05 15.84 12.37
CA TYR A 788 -11.84 14.86 13.09
C TYR A 788 -10.95 13.98 13.97
N CYS A 789 -11.14 14.09 15.29
CA CYS A 789 -10.40 13.36 16.30
C CYS A 789 -11.38 12.78 17.36
N PRO A 790 -11.91 11.57 17.12
CA PRO A 790 -12.63 10.82 18.13
C PRO A 790 -11.72 10.49 19.31
N ARG A 791 -12.24 10.66 20.52
CA ARG A 791 -11.63 10.28 21.80
C ARG A 791 -12.68 9.62 22.66
N LEU A 792 -13.25 8.53 22.14
CA LEU A 792 -14.38 7.86 22.77
C LEU A 792 -14.02 7.23 24.13
N LEU A 793 -12.75 6.93 24.39
CA LEU A 793 -12.31 6.52 25.72
C LEU A 793 -12.56 7.61 26.78
N ASP A 794 -12.50 8.88 26.37
CA ASP A 794 -12.80 10.06 27.18
C ASP A 794 -14.24 10.56 26.99
N ASN A 795 -15.08 9.84 26.24
CA ASN A 795 -16.43 10.24 25.81
C ASN A 795 -16.45 11.56 25.05
N GLN A 796 -15.45 11.83 24.21
CA GLN A 796 -15.36 13.07 23.43
C GLN A 796 -15.18 12.80 21.95
N ILE A 797 -15.70 13.71 21.12
CA ILE A 797 -15.31 13.84 19.71
C ILE A 797 -14.88 15.28 19.50
N HIS A 798 -13.63 15.46 19.09
CA HIS A 798 -13.10 16.76 18.71
C HIS A 798 -13.25 16.94 17.20
N LEU A 799 -13.73 18.10 16.77
CA LEU A 799 -13.79 18.50 15.38
C LEU A 799 -13.20 19.91 15.24
N THR A 800 -12.01 20.00 14.66
CA THR A 800 -11.26 21.26 14.47
C THR A 800 -10.96 21.48 12.98
N PRO A 801 -11.97 21.86 12.17
CA PRO A 801 -11.79 21.96 10.74
C PRO A 801 -10.71 22.97 10.33
N ASN A 802 -9.86 22.58 9.39
CA ASN A 802 -8.84 23.40 8.75
C ASN A 802 -9.11 23.44 7.24
N PHE A 803 -10.27 23.97 6.85
CA PHE A 803 -10.64 24.01 5.44
C PHE A 803 -9.72 24.94 4.65
N PRO A 804 -9.18 24.49 3.50
CA PRO A 804 -8.56 25.37 2.53
C PRO A 804 -9.51 26.49 2.13
N SER A 805 -9.00 27.69 1.92
CA SER A 805 -9.79 28.89 1.57
C SER A 805 -10.63 28.74 0.29
N CYS A 806 -10.25 27.81 -0.58
CA CYS A 806 -11.00 27.50 -1.80
C CYS A 806 -12.24 26.62 -1.56
N TRP A 807 -12.42 26.07 -0.36
CA TRP A 807 -13.61 25.30 0.00
C TRP A 807 -14.72 26.23 0.47
N SER A 808 -15.83 26.21 -0.26
CA SER A 808 -17.02 27.01 0.06
C SER A 808 -18.22 26.16 0.42
N GLU A 809 -18.19 24.87 0.09
CA GLU A 809 -19.22 23.90 0.44
C GLU A 809 -18.59 22.53 0.63
N LEU A 810 -19.09 21.75 1.58
CA LEU A 810 -18.83 20.32 1.67
C LEU A 810 -19.90 19.55 2.43
N VAL A 811 -19.95 18.26 2.15
CA VAL A 811 -20.69 17.26 2.92
C VAL A 811 -19.72 16.13 3.30
N ALA A 812 -19.76 15.70 4.56
CA ALA A 812 -18.97 14.59 5.05
C ALA A 812 -19.77 13.65 5.97
N SER A 813 -19.41 12.37 5.96
CA SER A 813 -19.87 11.35 6.90
C SER A 813 -18.64 10.70 7.55
N LEU A 814 -18.61 10.66 8.88
CA LEU A 814 -17.43 10.30 9.66
C LEU A 814 -17.80 9.20 10.67
N PRO A 815 -17.28 7.96 10.49
CA PRO A 815 -17.65 6.85 11.37
C PRO A 815 -16.99 6.96 12.75
N PHE A 816 -17.68 6.47 13.78
CA PHE A 816 -17.16 6.24 15.13
C PHE A 816 -17.96 5.14 15.85
N GLY A 817 -17.36 4.54 16.88
CA GLY A 817 -17.98 3.48 17.66
C GLY A 817 -18.49 2.32 16.80
N GLN A 818 -19.51 1.61 17.28
CA GLN A 818 -20.12 0.54 16.50
C GLN A 818 -21.33 1.06 15.71
N GLY A 819 -21.13 1.31 14.41
CA GLY A 819 -22.21 1.68 13.49
C GLY A 819 -22.67 3.15 13.55
N ASN A 820 -22.00 4.00 14.33
CA ASN A 820 -22.35 5.42 14.42
C ASN A 820 -21.58 6.26 13.39
N GLN A 821 -22.19 7.38 13.01
CA GLN A 821 -21.68 8.32 12.02
C GLN A 821 -22.00 9.75 12.45
N LEU A 822 -20.98 10.60 12.42
CA LEU A 822 -21.11 12.05 12.49
C LEU A 822 -21.19 12.61 11.08
N ARG A 823 -22.29 13.27 10.76
CA ARG A 823 -22.52 13.95 9.48
C ARG A 823 -22.24 15.43 9.63
N LEU A 824 -21.46 15.98 8.72
CA LEU A 824 -21.11 17.39 8.65
C LEU A 824 -21.54 17.94 7.30
N SER A 825 -22.26 19.06 7.30
CA SER A 825 -22.45 19.90 6.12
C SER A 825 -21.94 21.29 6.42
N PHE A 826 -21.25 21.89 5.47
CA PHE A 826 -20.71 23.23 5.59
C PHE A 826 -20.96 24.00 4.31
N GLU A 827 -21.35 25.26 4.45
CA GLU A 827 -21.48 26.23 3.36
C GLU A 827 -20.96 27.59 3.84
N SER A 828 -20.21 28.30 3.00
CA SER A 828 -19.70 29.64 3.30
C SER A 828 -19.90 30.59 2.12
N LYS A 829 -20.54 31.73 2.39
CA LYS A 829 -20.84 32.75 1.39
C LYS A 829 -20.84 34.14 2.01
N ASN A 830 -20.14 35.08 1.38
CA ASN A 830 -20.10 36.50 1.78
C ASN A 830 -19.75 36.70 3.27
N GLY A 831 -18.75 35.97 3.77
CA GLY A 831 -18.28 36.07 5.16
C GLY A 831 -19.20 35.41 6.20
N ILE A 832 -20.26 34.73 5.77
CA ILE A 832 -21.16 33.95 6.62
C ILE A 832 -20.92 32.47 6.35
N SER A 833 -20.56 31.73 7.40
CA SER A 833 -20.37 30.28 7.35
C SER A 833 -21.44 29.56 8.15
N HIS A 834 -22.04 28.53 7.56
CA HIS A 834 -23.04 27.68 8.17
C HIS A 834 -22.49 26.27 8.32
N TYR A 835 -22.60 25.72 9.52
CA TYR A 835 -22.27 24.33 9.82
C TYR A 835 -23.53 23.62 10.30
N LYS A 836 -23.77 22.43 9.77
CA LYS A 836 -24.80 21.52 10.25
C LYS A 836 -24.16 20.20 10.61
N ILE A 837 -24.33 19.78 11.86
CA ILE A 837 -23.74 18.56 12.40
C ILE A 837 -24.87 17.68 12.93
N GLN A 838 -24.88 16.42 12.49
CA GLN A 838 -25.89 15.44 12.88
C GLN A 838 -25.22 14.13 13.23
N SER A 839 -25.83 13.37 14.13
CA SER A 839 -25.40 12.01 14.45
C SER A 839 -26.57 11.05 14.24
N ASN A 840 -26.27 9.80 13.90
CA ASN A 840 -27.26 8.71 13.96
C ASN A 840 -27.27 8.01 15.33
N LEU A 841 -26.54 8.54 16.31
CA LEU A 841 -26.55 8.05 17.68
C LEU A 841 -27.94 8.25 18.29
N GLU A 842 -28.53 7.17 18.82
CA GLU A 842 -29.81 7.24 19.51
C GLU A 842 -29.66 7.83 20.92
N ASP A 843 -30.64 8.61 21.37
CA ASP A 843 -30.66 9.28 22.70
C ASP A 843 -30.48 8.33 23.90
N THR A 844 -30.65 7.01 23.70
CA THR A 844 -30.58 6.00 24.75
C THR A 844 -29.19 5.41 24.97
N VAL A 845 -28.18 5.79 24.18
CA VAL A 845 -26.83 5.22 24.28
C VAL A 845 -26.01 5.93 25.37
N SER A 846 -25.71 5.20 26.44
CA SER A 846 -24.76 5.62 27.50
C SER A 846 -23.35 5.11 27.17
N PRO A 847 -22.29 5.91 27.34
CA PRO A 847 -22.25 7.27 27.92
C PRO A 847 -22.59 8.39 26.92
N GLU A 848 -23.05 9.55 27.44
CA GLU A 848 -23.23 10.77 26.64
C GLU A 848 -21.89 11.26 26.08
N ILE A 849 -21.73 11.19 24.76
CA ILE A 849 -20.54 11.69 24.06
C ILE A 849 -20.62 13.21 23.95
N THR A 850 -19.56 13.91 24.33
CA THR A 850 -19.43 15.37 24.15
C THR A 850 -18.77 15.69 22.82
N LEU A 851 -19.44 16.49 21.98
CA LEU A 851 -18.86 17.07 20.77
C LEU A 851 -18.17 18.40 21.13
N VAL A 852 -16.87 18.50 20.82
CA VAL A 852 -16.05 19.70 21.00
C VAL A 852 -15.62 20.22 19.64
N LEU A 853 -16.05 21.44 19.30
CA LEU A 853 -15.79 22.09 18.03
C LEU A 853 -14.85 23.27 18.23
N THR A 854 -13.84 23.40 17.37
CA THR A 854 -13.01 24.61 17.28
C THR A 854 -13.10 25.18 15.88
N LEU A 855 -13.83 26.29 15.70
CA LEU A 855 -14.15 26.88 14.40
C LEU A 855 -13.50 28.27 14.27
N ASP A 856 -12.87 28.55 13.13
CA ASP A 856 -12.33 29.88 12.85
C ASP A 856 -13.48 30.89 12.66
N ILE A 857 -13.44 32.00 13.39
CA ILE A 857 -14.39 33.12 13.19
C ILE A 857 -13.83 34.09 12.16
N ASN A 858 -12.55 34.45 12.32
CA ASN A 858 -11.80 35.32 11.44
C ASN A 858 -10.28 35.03 11.61
N HIS A 859 -9.42 35.98 11.23
CA HIS A 859 -7.96 35.82 11.34
C HIS A 859 -7.43 35.94 12.79
N GLU A 860 -8.23 36.45 13.72
CA GLU A 860 -7.82 36.78 15.10
C GLU A 860 -8.50 35.93 16.17
N SER A 861 -9.66 35.34 15.88
CA SER A 861 -10.47 34.61 16.88
C SER A 861 -11.00 33.26 16.38
N VAL A 862 -11.19 32.35 17.33
CA VAL A 862 -11.83 31.05 17.14
C VAL A 862 -12.99 30.89 18.13
N ALA A 863 -14.01 30.13 17.73
CA ALA A 863 -15.10 29.71 18.58
C ALA A 863 -14.86 28.28 19.06
N VAL A 864 -14.86 28.07 20.37
CA VAL A 864 -14.85 26.74 20.99
C VAL A 864 -16.26 26.44 21.48
N ILE A 865 -16.87 25.39 20.93
CA ILE A 865 -18.25 24.98 21.25
C ILE A 865 -18.21 23.57 21.82
N SER A 866 -18.78 23.38 23.01
CA SER A 866 -18.92 22.06 23.65
C SER A 866 -20.40 21.74 23.89
N THR A 867 -20.88 20.60 23.41
CA THR A 867 -22.27 20.18 23.59
C THR A 867 -22.44 18.65 23.53
N PRO A 868 -23.45 18.05 24.18
CA PRO A 868 -23.77 16.62 24.01
C PRO A 868 -24.12 16.26 22.56
N LEU A 869 -23.70 15.07 22.11
CA LEU A 869 -23.94 14.54 20.77
C LEU A 869 -25.32 13.86 20.67
N THR A 870 -26.41 14.56 20.99
CA THR A 870 -27.77 13.99 21.01
C THR A 870 -28.76 14.68 20.05
N GLN A 871 -28.43 15.87 19.53
CA GLN A 871 -29.32 16.61 18.61
C GLN A 871 -28.58 17.16 17.38
N SER A 872 -29.36 17.54 16.38
CA SER A 872 -28.86 18.27 15.19
C SER A 872 -28.37 19.65 15.62
N LEU A 873 -27.07 19.88 15.46
CA LEU A 873 -26.40 21.13 15.80
C LEU A 873 -26.27 22.00 14.54
N GLU A 874 -26.77 23.23 14.61
CA GLU A 874 -26.64 24.23 13.56
C GLU A 874 -25.88 25.43 14.12
N ILE A 875 -24.81 25.81 13.42
CA ILE A 875 -23.92 26.90 13.81
C ILE A 875 -23.81 27.87 12.65
N MET A 876 -23.96 29.15 12.94
CA MET A 876 -23.73 30.25 11.99
C MET A 876 -22.63 31.16 12.53
N ILE A 877 -21.63 31.43 11.69
CA ILE A 877 -20.52 32.33 11.98
C ILE A 877 -20.61 33.51 11.00
N ASP A 878 -20.81 34.73 11.51
CA ASP A 878 -20.65 35.97 10.76
C ASP A 878 -19.27 36.56 11.08
N SER A 879 -18.33 36.39 10.16
CA SER A 879 -16.94 36.84 10.31
C SER A 879 -16.80 38.36 10.32
N HIS A 880 -17.74 39.10 9.71
CA HIS A 880 -17.72 40.56 9.65
C HIS A 880 -18.18 41.18 10.97
N GLN A 881 -19.15 40.55 11.63
CA GLN A 881 -19.67 40.99 12.93
C GLN A 881 -18.98 40.30 14.11
N ASN A 882 -18.08 39.35 13.85
CA ASN A 882 -17.47 38.49 14.87
C ASN A 882 -18.54 37.82 15.75
N GLN A 883 -19.64 37.37 15.12
CA GLN A 883 -20.81 36.81 15.78
C GLN A 883 -20.91 35.31 15.49
N VAL A 884 -21.20 34.53 16.54
CA VAL A 884 -21.42 33.08 16.45
C VAL A 884 -22.79 32.77 17.06
N THR A 885 -23.62 32.03 16.33
CA THR A 885 -24.94 31.61 16.78
C THR A 885 -25.01 30.09 16.76
N VAL A 886 -25.51 29.49 17.83
CA VAL A 886 -25.69 28.03 17.97
C VAL A 886 -27.15 27.78 18.33
N ASN A 887 -27.81 26.85 17.65
CA ASN A 887 -29.24 26.56 17.86
C ASN A 887 -29.52 25.79 19.18
N ASP A 888 -28.52 25.08 19.69
CA ASP A 888 -28.59 24.28 20.89
C ASP A 888 -28.41 25.13 22.16
N LYS A 889 -29.38 25.06 23.06
CA LYS A 889 -29.38 25.78 24.34
C LYS A 889 -28.43 25.17 25.38
N GLN A 890 -28.01 23.92 25.19
CA GLN A 890 -27.05 23.25 26.06
C GLN A 890 -25.60 23.53 25.66
N ALA A 891 -25.38 24.07 24.46
CA ALA A 891 -24.05 24.35 23.95
C ALA A 891 -23.34 25.44 24.77
N GLN A 892 -22.12 25.13 25.20
CA GLN A 892 -21.20 26.09 25.82
C GLN A 892 -20.33 26.69 24.73
N LEU A 893 -20.43 28.01 24.51
CA LEU A 893 -19.65 28.76 23.53
C LEU A 893 -18.64 29.67 24.23
N GLU A 894 -17.37 29.54 23.85
CA GLU A 894 -16.29 30.43 24.25
C GLU A 894 -15.59 31.00 23.00
N ILE A 895 -15.30 32.31 22.99
CA ILE A 895 -14.50 32.94 21.94
C ILE A 895 -13.09 33.13 22.47
N GLN A 896 -12.11 32.53 21.79
CA GLN A 896 -10.70 32.56 22.17
C GLN A 896 -9.86 33.25 21.08
N PRO A 897 -8.74 33.90 21.43
CA PRO A 897 -7.81 34.43 20.44
C PRO A 897 -7.14 33.27 19.67
N LYS A 898 -6.98 33.44 18.36
CA LYS A 898 -6.29 32.48 17.50
C LYS A 898 -4.80 32.44 17.85
N PRO A 899 -4.15 31.26 17.90
CA PRO A 899 -2.72 31.16 18.14
C PRO A 899 -1.91 31.97 17.12
N ASN A 900 -0.96 32.79 17.60
CA ASN A 900 -0.11 33.61 16.74
C ASN A 900 1.06 32.78 16.19
N ASN A 901 0.94 32.36 14.93
CA ASN A 901 1.99 31.59 14.23
C ASN A 901 2.90 32.52 13.40
N ALA A 902 3.45 33.57 14.02
CA ALA A 902 4.16 34.63 13.33
C ALA A 902 5.37 34.14 12.51
N ILE A 903 6.04 33.09 12.96
CA ILE A 903 7.23 32.50 12.28
C ILE A 903 6.86 31.92 10.90
N LEU A 904 5.60 31.57 10.69
CA LEU A 904 5.10 30.84 9.52
C LEU A 904 4.30 31.68 8.53
N ARG A 905 4.17 33.00 8.71
CA ARG A 905 3.29 33.85 7.89
C ARG A 905 3.62 33.86 6.39
N ASP A 906 4.89 33.73 6.04
CA ASP A 906 5.39 33.81 4.65
C ASP A 906 5.97 32.49 4.16
N LEU A 907 5.46 31.37 4.68
CA LEU A 907 5.98 30.04 4.37
C LEU A 907 5.80 29.71 2.88
N GLN A 908 6.85 29.22 2.23
CA GLN A 908 6.84 28.86 0.81
C GLN A 908 7.54 27.53 0.56
N PHE A 909 7.14 26.85 -0.51
CA PHE A 909 7.85 25.68 -1.01
C PHE A 909 9.29 26.03 -1.38
N ALA A 910 10.21 25.13 -1.02
CA ALA A 910 11.57 25.12 -1.52
C ALA A 910 11.58 24.99 -3.06
N LYS A 911 12.69 25.39 -3.69
CA LYS A 911 12.91 25.24 -5.13
C LYS A 911 14.13 24.36 -5.38
N PRO A 912 14.05 23.39 -6.31
CA PRO A 912 15.22 22.62 -6.71
C PRO A 912 16.26 23.54 -7.38
N ASP A 913 17.51 23.44 -6.92
CA ASP A 913 18.65 24.18 -7.43
C ASP A 913 19.42 23.33 -8.45
N PHE A 914 18.94 23.33 -9.70
CA PHE A 914 19.58 22.59 -10.80
C PHE A 914 21.00 23.07 -11.14
N ALA A 915 21.42 24.24 -10.68
CA ALA A 915 22.78 24.73 -10.89
C ALA A 915 23.78 24.13 -9.90
N ARG A 916 23.30 23.50 -8.82
CA ARG A 916 24.13 22.89 -7.79
C ARG A 916 24.82 21.63 -8.31
N GLN A 917 26.12 21.56 -8.08
CA GLN A 917 26.90 20.35 -8.33
C GLN A 917 26.82 19.43 -7.11
N HIS A 918 26.04 18.36 -7.21
CA HIS A 918 25.94 17.35 -6.17
C HIS A 918 27.05 16.31 -6.30
N ASN A 919 27.68 15.93 -5.19
CA ASN A 919 28.75 14.92 -5.17
C ASN A 919 28.31 13.58 -5.77
N SER A 920 27.04 13.23 -5.57
CA SER A 920 26.38 12.05 -6.14
C SER A 920 26.39 12.01 -7.67
N LEU A 921 26.41 13.17 -8.32
CA LEU A 921 26.46 13.30 -9.79
C LEU A 921 27.87 13.56 -10.32
N MET A 922 28.78 14.05 -9.47
CA MET A 922 30.16 14.39 -9.87
C MET A 922 31.14 13.22 -9.69
N SER A 923 30.84 12.29 -8.78
CA SER A 923 31.71 11.15 -8.47
C SER A 923 30.89 9.86 -8.42
N LYS A 924 31.23 8.91 -9.30
CA LYS A 924 30.63 7.57 -9.28
C LYS A 924 30.80 6.92 -7.91
N ASP A 925 29.74 6.30 -7.42
CA ASP A 925 29.65 5.62 -6.13
C ASP A 925 30.12 6.48 -4.93
N TYR A 926 29.90 7.80 -4.99
CA TYR A 926 30.33 8.76 -3.96
C TYR A 926 29.97 8.30 -2.54
N LEU A 927 28.68 8.01 -2.30
CA LEU A 927 28.20 7.67 -0.96
C LEU A 927 28.73 6.31 -0.50
N LEU A 928 28.80 5.33 -1.39
CA LEU A 928 29.37 4.01 -1.10
C LEU A 928 30.83 4.15 -0.66
N ASN A 929 31.62 4.92 -1.42
CA ASN A 929 33.02 5.19 -1.10
C ASN A 929 33.19 5.95 0.22
N LYS A 930 32.27 6.87 0.53
CA LYS A 930 32.23 7.57 1.82
C LYS A 930 31.96 6.59 2.97
N ARG A 931 30.90 5.77 2.87
CA ARG A 931 30.51 4.82 3.93
C ARG A 931 31.58 3.76 4.19
N ASN A 932 32.22 3.24 3.15
CA ASN A 932 33.34 2.30 3.27
C ASN A 932 34.54 2.88 4.04
N LYS A 933 34.78 4.20 3.94
CA LYS A 933 35.86 4.88 4.69
C LYS A 933 35.50 5.16 6.14
N GLN A 934 34.21 5.31 6.46
CA GLN A 934 33.74 5.67 7.80
C GLN A 934 33.81 4.52 8.81
N LYS A 935 34.02 3.27 8.36
CA LYS A 935 34.09 2.08 9.23
C LYS A 935 32.91 1.99 10.21
N LEU A 936 31.70 2.27 9.72
CA LEU A 936 30.48 2.15 10.51
C LEU A 936 30.31 0.72 11.02
N SER A 937 29.66 0.57 12.18
CA SER A 937 29.35 -0.75 12.72
C SER A 937 28.42 -1.51 11.78
N ALA A 938 28.75 -2.78 11.52
CA ALA A 938 27.89 -3.67 10.75
C ALA A 938 26.63 -4.01 11.56
N ALA A 939 25.46 -3.80 10.97
CA ALA A 939 24.17 -4.16 11.54
C ALA A 939 23.66 -5.44 10.87
N LYS A 940 24.20 -6.58 11.30
CA LYS A 940 23.70 -7.91 10.91
C LYS A 940 22.39 -8.19 11.64
N ASP A 941 21.42 -8.71 10.90
CA ASP A 941 20.10 -9.06 11.43
C ASP A 941 20.11 -10.39 12.18
#